data_AF-A0A1W9W410-F1
#
_entry.id   AF-A0A1W9W410-F1
#
_cell.length_a   1.000
_cell.length_b   1.000
_cell.length_c   1.000
_cell.angle_alpha   90.00
_cell.angle_beta   90.00
_cell.angle_gamma   90.00
#
_symmetry.space_group_name_H-M   'P 1'
#
loop_
_entity.id
_entity.type
_entity.pdbx_description
1 polymer ?
#
loop_
_entity_poly.entity_id
_entity_poly.type
_entity_poly.pdbx_seq_one_letter_code
_entity_poly.pdbx_strand_id
1 'polypeptide(L)'
;MQVLAGHVEITYYILLVSAFYAACRLFFMWRKQVGVYGHNTIRLMAWLWVMMVIGLGLGAIQLIPFYEIGTSNFREGTTSLQQVQEWALPMRRIISFVMPNFFGSSAHTEYFDLVSKTWQPFGLNAHGEINPLCNYCATWDVKTAVEAGAYLGILPLILAGLAIYTGVRKSRFPVFIFGTLAILSLLFAFGTPLYALLFYGLPGWNQLHSPFRWIYPFTLSIAVLAGIGVTNLCASKRHDATTSRYVGGLLFWSGLIGMLAMFITFIFPTTLINIGQFVVDHSGLAQNAFADGRQFASYQWRNLLHFFSMVMASGAILRISLVNPSPSKRRGWGGVWKPLMLLIVVMDLMMSSMGFNPAVDPTLLDFTPPAIEWLQAQQKTDSLFRITSFDTSTGRGNKILNANTAMLNQLFDVRGYDSIISKQYLEFMLLIQENGDYLYNRIAPIYQPGYHALDSALLDLLGVRYVLTTETIPNESYRLVYDEEIKIYENIDVMPRAFVVTQSEHDIKDMAFALRSLNPREKVLIQDLGGRGDGQTKNVFENLSCFNNKKVSITEYTNNEVIISAEVFEPSWLVLADSYFPGWKAYISMTNSEEETEITIHRANGNFRAVHLPAGAWQIRFIYTPMSFKLGIYVSFLAGMILMFLFGYWSWGKLYRESETDSPIKRIAKNSLVPMVMALTNRLIDFAFAMVMLRILQPEGAGKFAFAVAFISMSDIITRYGLGTLVTREVAANRTETNSYLSNVTLLRMYLWVFALPFIGTILVLYVMFGDLSFDVVITIAIFSIGMLLSNFADGLTAIFYAHEKAEYPAAIASITTLTRVGVGLLVLLLGWGIIGLAGASLLANLVSFMVLSYILMVKIYRPSFDNDISLQKEMMRESLPLMLNHLLATIFFRIDVFILAPTWGDESVGYYNAAYKYIDGINIIPQYFTLAIFPLMSKFASDSRDSLIRAYKLSLRLLIMLALPITIEHVHL
;
A
#
# COMPACT_ATOMS: atom_id res chain seq x y z
N MET A 1 -2.66 -0.60 -6.97
CA MET A 1 -1.85 -1.69 -7.55
C MET A 1 -0.35 -1.39 -7.47
N GLN A 2 0.19 -0.37 -8.15
CA GLN A 2 1.64 -0.10 -8.12
C GLN A 2 2.21 0.16 -6.72
N VAL A 3 1.51 0.96 -5.92
CA VAL A 3 1.84 1.19 -4.51
C VAL A 3 1.91 -0.12 -3.69
N LEU A 4 1.04 -1.10 -4.02
CA LEU A 4 0.96 -2.37 -3.31
C LEU A 4 2.15 -3.30 -3.61
N ALA A 5 3.00 -2.95 -4.58
CA ALA A 5 4.21 -3.70 -4.91
C ALA A 5 5.38 -3.39 -3.96
N GLY A 6 5.25 -2.41 -3.06
CA GLY A 6 6.26 -2.09 -2.04
C GLY A 6 7.52 -1.38 -2.54
N HIS A 7 7.57 -0.97 -3.82
CA HIS A 7 8.71 -0.25 -4.39
C HIS A 7 8.38 1.24 -4.61
N VAL A 8 8.66 2.07 -3.60
CA VAL A 8 8.26 3.49 -3.61
C VAL A 8 8.94 4.31 -4.70
N GLU A 9 10.21 4.04 -5.02
CA GLU A 9 10.90 4.69 -6.14
C GLU A 9 10.16 4.51 -7.48
N ILE A 10 9.65 3.32 -7.78
CA ILE A 10 8.86 3.07 -9.01
C ILE A 10 7.53 3.82 -8.96
N THR A 11 6.91 3.93 -7.77
CA THR A 11 5.71 4.76 -7.58
C THR A 11 5.98 6.22 -7.91
N TYR A 12 7.11 6.77 -7.46
CA TYR A 12 7.55 8.11 -7.83
C TYR A 12 7.71 8.29 -9.34
N TYR A 13 8.41 7.37 -10.03
CA TYR A 13 8.55 7.45 -11.49
C TYR A 13 7.20 7.43 -12.20
N ILE A 14 6.27 6.56 -11.79
CA ILE A 14 4.94 6.45 -12.41
C ILE A 14 4.14 7.74 -12.20
N LEU A 15 4.14 8.29 -10.98
CA LEU A 15 3.43 9.53 -10.66
C LEU A 15 4.01 10.71 -11.43
N LEU A 16 5.34 10.87 -11.48
CA LEU A 16 6.00 11.95 -12.22
C LEU A 16 5.74 11.86 -13.73
N VAL A 17 5.89 10.67 -14.32
CA VAL A 17 5.65 10.46 -15.76
C VAL A 17 4.17 10.70 -16.10
N SER A 18 3.24 10.21 -15.27
CA SER A 18 1.81 10.41 -15.46
C SER A 18 1.42 11.87 -15.28
N ALA A 19 1.98 12.56 -14.29
CA ALA A 19 1.76 13.97 -14.04
C ALA A 19 2.32 14.83 -15.19
N PHE A 20 3.52 14.54 -15.68
CA PHE A 20 4.09 15.20 -16.85
C PHE A 20 3.19 15.03 -18.09
N TYR A 21 2.79 13.79 -18.38
CA TYR A 21 1.89 13.49 -19.49
C TYR A 21 0.55 14.24 -19.36
N ALA A 22 -0.07 14.19 -18.18
CA ALA A 22 -1.32 14.86 -17.88
C ALA A 22 -1.19 16.39 -18.01
N ALA A 23 -0.15 16.98 -17.44
CA ALA A 23 0.12 18.41 -17.50
C ALA A 23 0.29 18.89 -18.95
N CYS A 24 1.10 18.19 -19.76
CA CYS A 24 1.24 18.52 -21.18
C CYS A 24 -0.08 18.41 -21.93
N ARG A 25 -0.86 17.33 -21.71
CA ARG A 25 -2.16 17.13 -22.36
C ARG A 25 -3.16 18.21 -21.97
N LEU A 26 -3.26 18.55 -20.69
CA LEU A 26 -4.15 19.61 -20.18
C LEU A 26 -3.74 20.97 -20.73
N PHE A 27 -2.44 21.29 -20.76
CA PHE A 27 -1.93 22.54 -21.33
C PHE A 27 -2.31 22.70 -22.81
N PHE A 28 -2.13 21.64 -23.62
CA PHE A 28 -2.51 21.69 -25.03
C PHE A 28 -4.03 21.76 -25.25
N MET A 29 -4.81 21.10 -24.39
CA MET A 29 -6.27 21.21 -24.41
C MET A 29 -6.73 22.63 -24.06
N TRP A 30 -6.16 23.20 -23.00
CA TRP A 30 -6.43 24.57 -22.58
C TRP A 30 -6.10 25.58 -23.68
N ARG A 31 -4.90 25.47 -24.29
CA ARG A 31 -4.46 26.35 -25.38
C ARG A 31 -5.39 26.29 -26.60
N LYS A 32 -5.99 25.13 -26.89
CA LYS A 32 -6.95 24.97 -27.99
C LYS A 32 -8.36 25.49 -27.67
N GLN A 33 -8.69 25.68 -26.40
CA GLN A 33 -10.04 26.01 -25.93
C GLN A 33 -10.19 27.46 -25.42
N VAL A 34 -9.16 28.30 -25.58
CA VAL A 34 -9.20 29.72 -25.16
C VAL A 34 -10.34 30.42 -25.93
N GLY A 35 -11.42 30.75 -25.20
CA GLY A 35 -12.56 31.50 -25.72
C GLY A 35 -13.92 31.15 -25.10
N VAL A 36 -14.24 29.86 -24.90
CA VAL A 36 -15.63 29.48 -24.48
C VAL A 36 -15.72 28.28 -23.50
N TYR A 37 -14.67 27.47 -23.27
CA TYR A 37 -14.80 26.20 -22.52
C TYR A 37 -13.67 25.86 -21.52
N GLY A 38 -13.10 26.85 -20.81
CA GLY A 38 -12.09 26.60 -19.76
C GLY A 38 -12.56 25.65 -18.64
N HIS A 39 -13.87 25.59 -18.40
CA HIS A 39 -14.49 24.76 -17.38
C HIS A 39 -14.25 23.24 -17.58
N ASN A 40 -14.14 22.77 -18.83
CA ASN A 40 -13.91 21.36 -19.12
C ASN A 40 -12.49 20.91 -18.75
N THR A 41 -11.49 21.77 -18.98
CA THR A 41 -10.09 21.45 -18.63
C THR A 41 -9.91 21.43 -17.11
N ILE A 42 -10.51 22.38 -16.39
CA ILE A 42 -10.50 22.39 -14.91
C ILE A 42 -11.20 21.15 -14.35
N ARG A 43 -12.36 20.77 -14.92
CA ARG A 43 -13.09 19.56 -14.53
C ARG A 43 -12.24 18.30 -14.74
N LEU A 44 -11.54 18.17 -15.87
CA LEU A 44 -10.64 17.04 -16.14
C LEU A 44 -9.45 17.01 -15.17
N MET A 45 -8.86 18.17 -14.89
CA MET A 45 -7.81 18.29 -13.88
C MET A 45 -8.30 17.82 -12.51
N ALA A 46 -9.50 18.25 -12.09
CA ALA A 46 -10.11 17.80 -10.85
C ALA A 46 -10.34 16.28 -10.82
N TRP A 47 -10.83 15.67 -11.90
CA TRP A 47 -10.99 14.22 -11.97
C TRP A 47 -9.66 13.44 -11.96
N LEU A 48 -8.61 13.97 -12.58
CA LEU A 48 -7.27 13.38 -12.51
C LEU A 48 -6.71 13.45 -11.08
N TRP A 49 -6.93 14.56 -10.37
CA TRP A 49 -6.60 14.69 -8.96
C TRP A 49 -7.38 13.69 -8.11
N VAL A 50 -8.70 13.58 -8.30
CA VAL A 50 -9.54 12.59 -7.58
C VAL A 50 -9.05 11.17 -7.85
N MET A 51 -8.72 10.83 -9.10
CA MET A 51 -8.16 9.52 -9.46
C MET A 51 -6.85 9.24 -8.72
N MET A 52 -5.95 10.23 -8.65
CA MET A 52 -4.68 10.10 -7.94
C MET A 52 -4.88 9.94 -6.43
N VAL A 53 -5.73 10.77 -5.82
CA VAL A 53 -6.03 10.73 -4.38
C VAL A 53 -6.66 9.40 -3.99
N ILE A 54 -7.64 8.90 -4.75
CA ILE A 54 -8.23 7.58 -4.52
C ILE A 54 -7.19 6.49 -4.72
N GLY A 55 -6.34 6.58 -5.75
CA GLY A 55 -5.28 5.60 -6.02
C GLY A 55 -4.25 5.50 -4.88
N LEU A 56 -3.79 6.65 -4.37
CA LEU A 56 -2.90 6.72 -3.20
C LEU A 56 -3.64 6.26 -1.94
N GLY A 57 -4.89 6.67 -1.76
CA GLY A 57 -5.73 6.27 -0.65
C GLY A 57 -5.91 4.75 -0.58
N LEU A 58 -6.21 4.08 -1.70
CA LEU A 58 -6.28 2.63 -1.79
C LEU A 58 -4.97 1.94 -1.37
N GLY A 59 -3.83 2.57 -1.67
CA GLY A 59 -2.51 2.09 -1.28
C GLY A 59 -2.03 2.54 0.10
N ALA A 60 -2.84 3.27 0.87
CA ALA A 60 -2.44 3.84 2.16
C ALA A 60 -2.06 2.78 3.20
N ILE A 61 -2.69 1.60 3.15
CA ILE A 61 -2.33 0.42 3.97
C ILE A 61 -0.85 0.07 3.92
N GLN A 62 -0.16 0.41 2.82
CA GLN A 62 1.28 0.21 2.69
C GLN A 62 2.06 1.54 2.71
N LEU A 63 1.53 2.62 2.13
CA LEU A 63 2.24 3.91 2.07
C LEU A 63 2.45 4.53 3.45
N ILE A 64 1.46 4.45 4.33
CA ILE A 64 1.54 5.10 5.65
C ILE A 64 2.56 4.36 6.54
N PRO A 65 2.52 3.02 6.68
CA PRO A 65 3.59 2.29 7.37
C PRO A 65 4.96 2.49 6.73
N PHE A 66 5.04 2.48 5.40
CA PHE A 66 6.31 2.74 4.71
C PHE A 66 6.87 4.12 5.05
N TYR A 67 6.01 5.16 5.06
CA TYR A 67 6.42 6.52 5.38
C TYR A 67 6.97 6.60 6.82
N GLU A 68 6.30 5.95 7.79
CA GLU A 68 6.79 5.87 9.17
C GLU A 68 8.19 5.27 9.24
N ILE A 69 8.41 4.09 8.64
CA ILE A 69 9.74 3.45 8.67
C ILE A 69 10.76 4.29 7.89
N GLY A 70 10.37 4.87 6.74
CA GLY A 70 11.23 5.70 5.89
C GLY A 70 11.78 6.96 6.57
N THR A 71 11.04 7.54 7.52
CA THR A 71 11.52 8.67 8.36
C THR A 71 12.48 8.26 9.47
N SER A 72 12.68 6.96 9.68
CA SER A 72 13.63 6.40 10.66
C SER A 72 14.79 5.67 9.98
N ASN A 73 14.91 5.80 8.66
CA ASN A 73 15.90 5.10 7.85
C ASN A 73 17.29 5.76 7.93
N PHE A 74 18.34 4.95 7.87
CA PHE A 74 19.72 5.45 7.88
C PHE A 74 20.08 6.34 6.67
N ARG A 75 19.35 6.23 5.56
CA ARG A 75 19.62 7.01 4.34
C ARG A 75 19.21 8.47 4.43
N GLU A 76 18.47 8.86 5.46
CA GLU A 76 18.03 10.23 5.60
C GLU A 76 19.21 11.16 5.94
N GLY A 77 19.50 12.10 5.03
CA GLY A 77 20.55 13.11 5.21
C GLY A 77 21.99 12.61 5.05
N THR A 78 22.21 11.38 4.58
CA THR A 78 23.55 10.76 4.54
C THR A 78 24.28 10.86 3.21
N THR A 79 23.62 11.26 2.13
CA THR A 79 24.24 11.34 0.80
C THR A 79 24.16 12.73 0.20
N SER A 80 25.28 13.17 -0.40
CA SER A 80 25.33 14.38 -1.22
C SER A 80 24.84 14.12 -2.63
N LEU A 81 24.43 15.18 -3.34
CA LEU A 81 24.07 15.09 -4.76
C LEU A 81 25.21 14.50 -5.61
N GLN A 82 26.46 14.87 -5.30
CA GLN A 82 27.64 14.37 -6.02
C GLN A 82 27.76 12.84 -5.89
N GLN A 83 27.61 12.32 -4.67
CA GLN A 83 27.61 10.87 -4.44
C GLN A 83 26.48 10.18 -5.20
N VAL A 84 25.28 10.76 -5.26
CA VAL A 84 24.17 10.17 -6.05
C VAL A 84 24.48 10.18 -7.55
N GLN A 85 25.13 11.23 -8.06
CA GLN A 85 25.52 11.32 -9.47
C GLN A 85 26.60 10.30 -9.87
N GLU A 86 27.46 9.87 -8.94
CA GLU A 86 28.43 8.79 -9.19
C GLU A 86 27.75 7.45 -9.53
N TRP A 87 26.49 7.26 -9.11
CA TRP A 87 25.69 6.07 -9.45
C TRP A 87 24.96 6.18 -10.80
N ALA A 88 25.05 7.32 -11.50
CA ALA A 88 24.44 7.51 -12.81
C ALA A 88 25.12 6.67 -13.91
N LEU A 89 24.49 6.59 -15.09
CA LEU A 89 25.10 5.96 -16.26
C LEU A 89 26.33 6.76 -16.71
N PRO A 90 27.51 6.13 -16.87
CA PRO A 90 28.66 6.80 -17.46
C PRO A 90 28.43 7.15 -18.94
N MET A 91 28.89 8.31 -19.42
CA MET A 91 28.69 8.76 -20.81
C MET A 91 29.20 7.77 -21.87
N ARG A 92 30.26 7.01 -21.57
CA ARG A 92 30.77 5.93 -22.44
C ARG A 92 29.71 4.87 -22.79
N ARG A 93 28.69 4.70 -21.94
CA ARG A 93 27.58 3.76 -22.14
C ARG A 93 26.57 4.15 -23.20
N ILE A 94 26.71 5.31 -23.85
CA ILE A 94 25.88 5.62 -25.03
C ILE A 94 26.00 4.51 -26.10
N ILE A 95 27.15 3.85 -26.21
CA ILE A 95 27.36 2.72 -27.13
C ILE A 95 26.40 1.55 -26.85
N SER A 96 26.04 1.28 -25.59
CA SER A 96 25.16 0.16 -25.23
C SER A 96 23.71 0.34 -25.68
N PHE A 97 23.30 1.54 -26.11
CA PHE A 97 21.98 1.78 -26.70
C PHE A 97 21.86 1.19 -28.10
N VAL A 98 22.97 0.91 -28.77
CA VAL A 98 23.01 0.29 -30.10
C VAL A 98 23.76 -1.05 -30.12
N MET A 99 24.67 -1.27 -29.17
CA MET A 99 25.44 -2.50 -29.00
C MET A 99 25.40 -2.96 -27.53
N PRO A 100 24.34 -3.69 -27.10
CA PRO A 100 24.04 -3.95 -25.69
C PRO A 100 25.19 -4.59 -24.92
N ASN A 101 25.86 -5.57 -25.52
CA ASN A 101 26.92 -6.36 -24.89
C ASN A 101 28.34 -5.85 -25.21
N PHE A 102 28.47 -4.61 -25.71
CA PHE A 102 29.78 -3.99 -26.00
C PHE A 102 30.68 -3.99 -24.75
N PHE A 103 30.11 -3.63 -23.58
CA PHE A 103 30.79 -3.61 -22.29
C PHE A 103 30.82 -4.98 -21.56
N GLY A 104 30.55 -6.07 -22.29
CA GLY A 104 30.52 -7.42 -21.72
C GLY A 104 29.14 -7.86 -21.27
N SER A 105 29.07 -9.06 -20.70
CA SER A 105 27.93 -9.55 -19.92
C SER A 105 28.46 -10.54 -18.87
N SER A 106 27.86 -10.56 -17.68
CA SER A 106 28.22 -11.52 -16.64
C SER A 106 27.82 -12.96 -16.99
N ALA A 107 26.91 -13.12 -17.95
CA ALA A 107 26.50 -14.42 -18.47
C ALA A 107 27.45 -14.97 -19.55
N HIS A 108 28.41 -14.18 -20.04
CA HIS A 108 29.34 -14.61 -21.09
C HIS A 108 30.65 -15.10 -20.46
N THR A 109 30.77 -16.41 -20.25
CA THR A 109 31.95 -17.09 -19.72
C THR A 109 32.85 -17.72 -20.79
N GLU A 110 32.41 -17.66 -22.05
CA GLU A 110 33.16 -18.10 -23.22
C GLU A 110 33.05 -17.10 -24.38
N TYR A 111 34.02 -17.13 -25.29
CA TYR A 111 34.03 -16.34 -26.52
C TYR A 111 34.43 -17.21 -27.71
N PHE A 112 33.96 -16.85 -28.90
CA PHE A 112 34.33 -17.53 -30.13
C PHE A 112 35.63 -16.92 -30.66
N ASP A 113 36.73 -17.66 -30.61
CA ASP A 113 38.03 -17.15 -31.01
C ASP A 113 38.18 -17.10 -32.55
N LEU A 114 38.56 -15.93 -33.06
CA LEU A 114 38.66 -15.69 -34.49
C LEU A 114 39.84 -16.38 -35.16
N VAL A 115 40.87 -16.78 -34.42
CA VAL A 115 42.06 -17.44 -34.99
C VAL A 115 41.87 -18.95 -35.03
N SER A 116 41.48 -19.58 -33.90
CA SER A 116 41.27 -21.02 -33.81
C SER A 116 39.93 -21.50 -34.36
N LYS A 117 38.95 -20.60 -34.52
CA LYS A 117 37.57 -20.91 -34.93
C LYS A 117 36.84 -21.85 -33.97
N THR A 118 37.17 -21.76 -32.69
CA THR A 118 36.57 -22.57 -31.62
C THR A 118 36.13 -21.68 -30.47
N TRP A 119 35.17 -22.17 -29.69
CA TRP A 119 34.81 -21.53 -28.42
C TRP A 119 35.95 -21.72 -27.42
N GLN A 120 36.29 -20.64 -26.71
CA GLN A 120 37.33 -20.59 -25.70
C GLN A 120 36.74 -19.98 -24.42
N PRO A 121 37.04 -20.53 -23.24
CA PRO A 121 36.65 -19.91 -21.98
C PRO A 121 37.41 -18.59 -21.77
N PHE A 122 36.82 -17.67 -21.01
CA PHE A 122 37.57 -16.52 -20.50
C PHE A 122 38.60 -16.98 -19.46
N GLY A 123 39.85 -16.59 -19.65
CA GLY A 123 40.97 -16.86 -18.73
C GLY A 123 41.32 -15.66 -17.86
N LEU A 124 42.61 -15.56 -17.52
CA LEU A 124 43.19 -14.39 -16.84
C LEU A 124 43.18 -13.16 -17.74
N ASN A 125 43.12 -11.98 -17.14
CA ASN A 125 43.13 -10.69 -17.83
C ASN A 125 44.56 -10.25 -18.22
N ALA A 126 44.72 -9.04 -18.77
CA ALA A 126 46.02 -8.54 -19.24
C ALA A 126 47.08 -8.40 -18.12
N HIS A 127 46.65 -8.38 -16.86
CA HIS A 127 47.52 -8.35 -15.68
C HIS A 127 47.87 -9.75 -15.16
N GLY A 128 47.34 -10.82 -15.76
CA GLY A 128 47.50 -12.18 -15.25
C GLY A 128 46.59 -12.46 -14.03
N GLU A 129 45.53 -11.67 -13.85
CA GLU A 129 44.61 -11.78 -12.71
C GLU A 129 43.21 -12.21 -13.17
N ILE A 130 42.38 -12.65 -12.22
CA ILE A 130 40.95 -12.89 -12.49
C ILE A 130 40.26 -11.52 -12.66
N ASN A 131 39.33 -11.42 -13.61
CA ASN A 131 38.57 -10.21 -13.85
C ASN A 131 37.90 -9.71 -12.53
N PRO A 132 38.19 -8.47 -12.08
CA PRO A 132 37.75 -7.98 -10.78
C PRO A 132 36.25 -7.70 -10.70
N LEU A 133 35.55 -7.62 -11.84
CA LEU A 133 34.10 -7.38 -11.90
C LEU A 133 33.28 -8.68 -11.89
N CYS A 134 33.87 -9.80 -12.32
CA CYS A 134 33.22 -11.10 -12.40
C CYS A 134 34.26 -12.20 -12.64
N ASN A 135 34.04 -13.38 -12.06
CA ASN A 135 34.94 -14.51 -12.28
C ASN A 135 34.76 -15.06 -13.71
N TYR A 136 35.86 -15.11 -14.47
CA TYR A 136 35.93 -15.72 -15.82
C TYR A 136 34.82 -15.27 -16.77
N CYS A 137 34.56 -13.96 -16.84
CA CYS A 137 33.50 -13.40 -17.68
C CYS A 137 33.93 -12.16 -18.47
N ALA A 138 33.14 -11.81 -19.49
CA ALA A 138 33.42 -10.71 -20.41
C ALA A 138 33.14 -9.30 -19.87
N THR A 139 32.66 -9.12 -18.64
CA THR A 139 32.21 -7.79 -18.12
C THR A 139 33.39 -6.87 -17.85
N TRP A 140 33.37 -5.67 -18.43
CA TRP A 140 34.50 -4.73 -18.30
C TRP A 140 34.08 -3.29 -18.02
N ASP A 141 32.82 -3.07 -17.64
CA ASP A 141 32.31 -1.79 -17.15
C ASP A 141 31.25 -2.01 -16.06
N VAL A 142 30.89 -0.94 -15.35
CA VAL A 142 29.88 -0.97 -14.29
C VAL A 142 28.46 -1.05 -14.86
N LYS A 143 27.50 -1.62 -14.12
CA LYS A 143 26.06 -1.65 -14.46
C LYS A 143 25.68 -2.48 -15.70
N THR A 144 26.52 -3.42 -16.16
CA THR A 144 26.29 -4.27 -17.34
C THR A 144 25.21 -5.34 -17.13
N ALA A 145 24.94 -5.68 -15.87
CA ALA A 145 24.05 -6.77 -15.46
C ALA A 145 23.07 -6.34 -14.37
N VAL A 146 22.61 -5.09 -14.41
CA VAL A 146 21.58 -4.55 -13.51
C VAL A 146 20.49 -3.85 -14.34
N GLU A 147 19.52 -3.20 -13.70
CA GLU A 147 18.39 -2.50 -14.33
C GLU A 147 18.77 -1.36 -15.32
N ALA A 148 20.05 -1.14 -15.59
CA ALA A 148 20.57 -0.11 -16.49
C ALA A 148 20.61 -0.54 -17.98
N GLY A 149 20.00 -1.69 -18.32
CA GLY A 149 19.87 -2.15 -19.71
C GLY A 149 19.10 -1.14 -20.57
N ALA A 150 19.80 -0.46 -21.47
CA ALA A 150 19.26 0.65 -22.27
C ALA A 150 18.90 0.28 -23.72
N TYR A 151 19.12 -0.99 -24.11
CA TYR A 151 18.93 -1.43 -25.48
C TYR A 151 17.47 -1.73 -25.79
N LEU A 152 16.95 -1.09 -26.83
CA LEU A 152 15.54 -1.17 -27.23
C LEU A 152 15.35 -1.76 -28.64
N GLY A 153 16.42 -2.28 -29.23
CA GLY A 153 16.49 -2.73 -30.61
C GLY A 153 16.81 -1.60 -31.59
N ILE A 154 17.53 -1.93 -32.66
CA ILE A 154 17.88 -0.95 -33.70
C ILE A 154 16.63 -0.45 -34.42
N LEU A 155 15.72 -1.35 -34.80
CA LEU A 155 14.53 -0.97 -35.56
C LEU A 155 13.60 -0.02 -34.76
N PRO A 156 13.29 -0.27 -33.48
CA PRO A 156 12.52 0.68 -32.67
C PRO A 156 13.17 2.05 -32.52
N LEU A 157 14.50 2.12 -32.33
CA LEU A 157 15.23 3.40 -32.26
C LEU A 157 15.11 4.20 -33.57
N ILE A 158 15.27 3.54 -34.72
CA ILE A 158 15.12 4.18 -36.03
C ILE A 158 13.67 4.66 -36.25
N LEU A 159 12.68 3.84 -35.90
CA LEU A 159 11.27 4.20 -36.00
C LEU A 159 10.91 5.39 -35.10
N ALA A 160 11.44 5.44 -33.89
CA ALA A 160 11.29 6.58 -32.99
C ALA A 160 11.93 7.86 -33.57
N GLY A 161 13.12 7.76 -34.16
CA GLY A 161 13.76 8.88 -34.87
C GLY A 161 12.93 9.40 -36.05
N LEU A 162 12.36 8.51 -36.86
CA LEU A 162 11.44 8.89 -37.95
C LEU A 162 10.17 9.56 -37.42
N ALA A 163 9.63 9.08 -36.28
CA ALA A 163 8.48 9.68 -35.63
C ALA A 163 8.77 11.11 -35.14
N ILE A 164 9.95 11.34 -34.55
CA ILE A 164 10.40 12.68 -34.12
C ILE A 164 10.54 13.61 -35.34
N TYR A 165 11.28 13.18 -36.37
CA TYR A 165 11.51 13.99 -37.57
C TYR A 165 10.20 14.42 -38.25
N THR A 166 9.28 13.47 -38.44
CA THR A 166 7.97 13.76 -39.06
C THR A 166 7.01 14.50 -38.12
N GLY A 167 7.05 14.19 -36.83
CA GLY A 167 6.17 14.76 -35.81
C GLY A 167 6.49 16.21 -35.47
N VAL A 168 7.76 16.60 -35.44
CA VAL A 168 8.20 18.00 -35.27
C VAL A 168 7.70 18.83 -36.45
N ARG A 169 7.88 18.35 -37.69
CA ARG A 169 7.38 19.04 -38.90
C ARG A 169 5.87 19.22 -38.91
N LYS A 170 5.12 18.22 -38.40
CA LYS A 170 3.65 18.22 -38.40
C LYS A 170 3.04 18.72 -37.09
N SER A 171 3.84 19.26 -36.17
CA SER A 171 3.41 19.72 -34.83
C SER A 171 2.52 18.71 -34.09
N ARG A 172 2.90 17.43 -34.11
CA ARG A 172 2.11 16.37 -33.47
C ARG A 172 2.39 16.31 -31.97
N PHE A 173 1.38 16.70 -31.18
CA PHE A 173 1.48 16.77 -29.72
C PHE A 173 2.05 15.51 -29.03
N PRO A 174 1.64 14.27 -29.38
CA PRO A 174 2.20 13.08 -28.72
C PRO A 174 3.71 12.93 -28.92
N VAL A 175 4.23 13.31 -30.10
CA VAL A 175 5.66 13.23 -30.41
C VAL A 175 6.45 14.21 -29.56
N PHE A 176 5.93 15.43 -29.36
CA PHE A 176 6.57 16.41 -28.48
C PHE A 176 6.62 15.90 -27.03
N ILE A 177 5.52 15.38 -26.50
CA ILE A 177 5.44 14.89 -25.11
C ILE A 177 6.47 13.78 -24.87
N PHE A 178 6.45 12.71 -25.68
CA PHE A 178 7.35 11.58 -25.48
C PHE A 178 8.79 11.88 -25.91
N GLY A 179 9.00 12.79 -26.88
CA GLY A 179 10.34 13.26 -27.24
C GLY A 179 11.00 14.06 -26.10
N THR A 180 10.28 15.00 -25.49
CA THR A 180 10.76 15.75 -24.33
C THR A 180 10.98 14.82 -23.13
N LEU A 181 10.06 13.89 -22.87
CA LEU A 181 10.22 12.92 -21.80
C LEU A 181 11.46 12.04 -22.00
N ALA A 182 11.71 11.55 -23.22
CA ALA A 182 12.92 10.78 -23.54
C ALA A 182 14.20 11.58 -23.25
N ILE A 183 14.26 12.85 -23.67
CA ILE A 183 15.43 13.71 -23.44
C ILE A 183 15.64 13.95 -21.95
N LEU A 184 14.60 14.37 -21.21
CA LEU A 184 14.68 14.59 -19.76
C LEU A 184 15.12 13.32 -19.04
N SER A 185 14.58 12.17 -19.44
CA SER A 185 14.93 10.87 -18.86
C SER A 185 16.40 10.53 -19.07
N LEU A 186 16.97 10.79 -20.25
CA LEU A 186 18.40 10.60 -20.49
C LEU A 186 19.25 11.58 -19.67
N LEU A 187 18.87 12.86 -19.62
CA LEU A 187 19.58 13.86 -18.80
C LEU A 187 19.62 13.46 -17.33
N PHE A 188 18.56 12.85 -16.81
CA PHE A 188 18.55 12.29 -15.45
C PHE A 188 19.33 10.99 -15.35
N ALA A 189 19.21 10.07 -16.31
CA ALA A 189 19.89 8.77 -16.30
C ALA A 189 21.42 8.89 -16.32
N PHE A 190 21.95 9.90 -17.03
CA PHE A 190 23.36 10.25 -17.07
C PHE A 190 23.78 11.22 -15.94
N GLY A 191 22.90 11.52 -14.99
CA GLY A 191 23.25 12.27 -13.77
C GLY A 191 23.62 13.73 -14.01
N THR A 192 23.08 14.37 -15.05
CA THR A 192 23.38 15.80 -15.33
C THR A 192 22.95 16.72 -14.18
N PRO A 193 23.45 17.97 -14.09
CA PRO A 193 23.05 18.92 -13.05
C PRO A 193 21.54 19.15 -12.91
N LEU A 194 20.75 18.85 -13.96
CA LEU A 194 19.29 18.93 -13.93
C LEU A 194 18.67 18.00 -12.86
N TYR A 195 19.36 16.91 -12.49
CA TYR A 195 18.91 15.98 -11.45
C TYR A 195 18.75 16.65 -10.07
N ALA A 196 19.42 17.79 -9.84
CA ALA A 196 19.27 18.60 -8.63
C ALA A 196 17.82 19.03 -8.38
N LEU A 197 17.01 19.22 -9.43
CA LEU A 197 15.59 19.57 -9.30
C LEU A 197 14.79 18.45 -8.60
N LEU A 198 15.14 17.19 -8.87
CA LEU A 198 14.50 16.05 -8.22
C LEU A 198 15.04 15.89 -6.79
N PHE A 199 16.37 15.93 -6.64
CA PHE A 199 17.04 15.71 -5.36
C PHE A 199 16.63 16.72 -4.28
N TYR A 200 16.55 18.01 -4.61
CA TYR A 200 16.16 19.06 -3.66
C TYR A 200 14.67 19.41 -3.69
N GLY A 201 13.98 19.14 -4.81
CA GLY A 201 12.60 19.59 -5.01
C GLY A 201 11.52 18.58 -4.61
N LEU A 202 11.84 17.28 -4.53
CA LEU A 202 10.87 16.23 -4.22
C LEU A 202 11.11 15.61 -2.83
N PRO A 203 10.11 15.63 -1.92
CA PRO A 203 10.25 15.03 -0.59
C PRO A 203 10.67 13.56 -0.64
N GLY A 204 11.67 13.18 0.17
CA GLY A 204 12.18 11.81 0.22
C GLY A 204 12.98 11.35 -1.00
N TRP A 205 13.11 12.15 -2.06
CA TRP A 205 13.90 11.78 -3.24
C TRP A 205 15.40 11.71 -2.95
N ASN A 206 15.88 12.52 -2.00
CA ASN A 206 17.26 12.50 -1.53
C ASN A 206 17.69 11.14 -0.92
N GLN A 207 16.75 10.24 -0.62
CA GLN A 207 17.04 8.86 -0.19
C GLN A 207 17.15 7.85 -1.35
N LEU A 208 16.96 8.31 -2.60
CA LEU A 208 17.01 7.51 -3.83
C LEU A 208 18.35 7.72 -4.55
N HIS A 209 19.16 6.66 -4.64
CA HIS A 209 20.55 6.75 -5.13
C HIS A 209 20.76 6.12 -6.52
N SER A 210 19.72 6.03 -7.35
CA SER A 210 19.77 5.29 -8.62
C SER A 210 19.34 6.11 -9.85
N PRO A 211 20.04 7.21 -10.22
CA PRO A 211 19.65 8.04 -11.37
C PRO A 211 19.48 7.26 -12.67
N PHE A 212 20.30 6.23 -12.91
CA PHE A 212 20.24 5.40 -14.11
C PHE A 212 18.87 4.74 -14.36
N ARG A 213 18.02 4.56 -13.33
CA ARG A 213 16.66 4.01 -13.46
C ARG A 213 15.72 4.91 -14.27
N TRP A 214 16.09 6.15 -14.54
CA TRP A 214 15.38 6.98 -15.54
C TRP A 214 15.40 6.38 -16.96
N ILE A 215 16.17 5.31 -17.20
CA ILE A 215 16.04 4.49 -18.40
C ILE A 215 14.64 3.87 -18.58
N TYR A 216 13.87 3.66 -17.50
CA TYR A 216 12.50 3.15 -17.58
C TYR A 216 11.53 4.14 -18.30
N PRO A 217 11.40 5.41 -17.86
CA PRO A 217 10.68 6.44 -18.61
C PRO A 217 11.19 6.66 -20.04
N PHE A 218 12.51 6.55 -20.26
CA PHE A 218 13.09 6.60 -21.61
C PHE A 218 12.58 5.44 -22.49
N THR A 219 12.61 4.21 -21.97
CA THR A 219 12.12 3.00 -22.65
C THR A 219 10.66 3.13 -23.08
N LEU A 220 9.80 3.60 -22.16
CA LEU A 220 8.39 3.88 -22.47
C LEU A 220 8.27 4.90 -23.62
N SER A 221 9.05 5.97 -23.55
CA SER A 221 9.01 7.05 -24.53
C SER A 221 9.41 6.57 -25.92
N ILE A 222 10.50 5.81 -26.03
CA ILE A 222 10.97 5.25 -27.30
C ILE A 222 9.97 4.23 -27.85
N ALA A 223 9.37 3.36 -27.01
CA ALA A 223 8.37 2.40 -27.45
C ALA A 223 7.13 3.09 -28.06
N VAL A 224 6.62 4.14 -27.41
CA VAL A 224 5.48 4.92 -27.92
C VAL A 224 5.86 5.65 -29.21
N LEU A 225 7.05 6.28 -29.26
CA LEU A 225 7.53 6.96 -30.47
C LEU A 225 7.73 5.98 -31.63
N ALA A 226 8.26 4.79 -31.39
CA ALA A 226 8.39 3.74 -32.39
C ALA A 226 7.02 3.33 -32.95
N GLY A 227 6.01 3.15 -32.08
CA GLY A 227 4.63 2.89 -32.50
C GLY A 227 4.02 4.01 -33.36
N ILE A 228 4.30 5.27 -33.03
CA ILE A 228 3.94 6.43 -33.88
C ILE A 228 4.69 6.37 -35.21
N GLY A 229 5.96 5.96 -35.22
CA GLY A 229 6.78 5.74 -36.41
C GLY A 229 6.16 4.72 -37.36
N VAL A 230 5.74 3.57 -36.83
CA VAL A 230 5.02 2.52 -37.59
C VAL A 230 3.71 3.07 -38.16
N THR A 231 2.95 3.83 -37.37
CA THR A 231 1.71 4.47 -37.83
C THR A 231 1.95 5.44 -38.99
N ASN A 232 3.04 6.21 -38.92
CA ASN A 232 3.44 7.13 -39.98
C ASN A 232 3.86 6.40 -41.26
N LEU A 233 4.56 5.28 -41.14
CA LEU A 233 4.91 4.43 -42.28
C LEU A 233 3.65 3.87 -42.95
N CYS A 234 2.67 3.39 -42.16
CA CYS A 234 1.40 2.89 -42.70
C CYS A 234 0.57 3.96 -43.43
N ALA A 235 0.65 5.22 -42.97
CA ALA A 235 -0.11 6.34 -43.49
C ALA A 235 0.64 7.18 -44.56
N SER A 236 1.84 6.76 -44.95
CA SER A 236 2.79 7.61 -45.68
C SER A 236 2.28 8.03 -47.07
N LYS A 237 2.19 9.35 -47.30
CA LYS A 237 2.01 9.96 -48.63
C LYS A 237 3.38 10.09 -49.33
N ARG A 238 3.40 10.31 -50.66
CA ARG A 238 4.61 10.38 -51.53
C ARG A 238 5.85 11.11 -50.96
N HIS A 239 5.69 12.16 -50.14
CA HIS A 239 6.81 12.94 -49.59
C HIS A 239 7.50 12.31 -48.36
N ASP A 240 6.74 11.73 -47.41
CA ASP A 240 7.30 11.04 -46.23
C ASP A 240 7.94 9.68 -46.61
N ALA A 241 7.49 9.11 -47.73
CA ALA A 241 8.09 7.93 -48.34
C ALA A 241 9.53 8.17 -48.80
N THR A 242 9.90 9.40 -49.18
CA THR A 242 11.24 9.74 -49.65
C THR A 242 12.29 9.66 -48.54
N THR A 243 12.04 10.27 -47.37
CA THR A 243 12.97 10.20 -46.23
C THR A 243 13.14 8.76 -45.74
N SER A 244 12.03 8.02 -45.60
CA SER A 244 12.06 6.61 -45.19
C SER A 244 12.85 5.74 -46.18
N ARG A 245 12.79 6.07 -47.48
CA ARG A 245 13.55 5.38 -48.54
C ARG A 245 15.05 5.63 -48.41
N TYR A 246 15.47 6.88 -48.20
CA TYR A 246 16.87 7.22 -48.03
C TYR A 246 17.45 6.61 -46.74
N VAL A 247 16.74 6.74 -45.61
CA VAL A 247 17.16 6.14 -44.33
C VAL A 247 17.23 4.62 -44.45
N GLY A 248 16.20 3.98 -44.99
CA GLY A 248 16.19 2.53 -45.20
C GLY A 248 17.29 2.07 -46.17
N GLY A 249 17.58 2.85 -47.21
CA GLY A 249 18.68 2.60 -48.14
C GLY A 249 20.05 2.69 -47.46
N LEU A 250 20.28 3.78 -46.72
CA LEU A 250 21.52 4.00 -45.98
C LEU A 250 21.79 2.87 -44.99
N LEU A 251 20.79 2.53 -44.14
CA LEU A 251 20.91 1.46 -43.14
C LEU A 251 21.15 0.09 -43.78
N PHE A 252 20.45 -0.21 -44.88
CA PHE A 252 20.63 -1.49 -45.58
C PHE A 252 22.05 -1.61 -46.12
N TRP A 253 22.53 -0.59 -46.84
CA TRP A 253 23.86 -0.63 -47.45
C TRP A 253 24.98 -0.53 -46.42
N SER A 254 24.85 0.30 -45.37
CA SER A 254 25.83 0.37 -44.29
C SER A 254 25.89 -0.93 -43.49
N GLY A 255 24.74 -1.56 -43.23
CA GLY A 255 24.66 -2.86 -42.59
C GLY A 255 25.28 -3.97 -43.45
N LEU A 256 25.04 -3.95 -44.77
CA LEU A 256 25.65 -4.91 -45.70
C LEU A 256 27.18 -4.73 -45.77
N ILE A 257 27.67 -3.49 -45.87
CA ILE A 257 29.11 -3.20 -45.84
C ILE A 257 29.72 -3.68 -44.52
N GLY A 258 29.06 -3.42 -43.38
CA GLY A 258 29.49 -3.89 -42.08
C GLY A 258 29.52 -5.43 -41.98
N MET A 259 28.50 -6.12 -42.51
CA MET A 259 28.48 -7.58 -42.58
C MET A 259 29.60 -8.14 -43.47
N LEU A 260 29.86 -7.52 -44.62
CA LEU A 260 30.99 -7.90 -45.49
C LEU A 260 32.32 -7.67 -44.77
N ALA A 261 32.45 -6.56 -44.02
CA ALA A 261 33.63 -6.32 -43.19
C ALA A 261 33.77 -7.42 -42.11
N MET A 262 32.69 -7.82 -41.44
CA MET A 262 32.72 -8.92 -40.46
C MET A 262 33.07 -10.26 -41.09
N PHE A 263 32.63 -10.54 -42.31
CA PHE A 263 33.03 -11.72 -43.07
C PHE A 263 34.52 -11.67 -43.45
N ILE A 264 35.02 -10.51 -43.90
CA ILE A 264 36.44 -10.31 -44.19
C ILE A 264 37.29 -10.48 -42.94
N THR A 265 36.91 -9.89 -41.79
CA THR A 265 37.65 -10.05 -40.53
C THR A 265 37.53 -11.47 -39.97
N PHE A 266 36.48 -12.21 -40.33
CA PHE A 266 36.42 -13.64 -40.01
C PHE A 266 37.49 -14.41 -40.81
N ILE A 267 37.73 -14.09 -42.08
CA ILE A 267 38.78 -14.78 -42.86
C ILE A 267 40.18 -14.25 -42.49
N PHE A 268 40.32 -12.94 -42.29
CA PHE A 268 41.58 -12.22 -42.03
C PHE A 268 41.47 -11.40 -40.73
N PRO A 269 41.62 -12.00 -39.55
CA PRO A 269 41.35 -11.33 -38.29
C PRO A 269 42.43 -10.35 -37.83
N THR A 270 43.64 -10.38 -38.43
CA THR A 270 44.83 -9.62 -37.98
C THR A 270 44.56 -8.13 -37.77
N THR A 271 43.88 -7.46 -38.70
CA THR A 271 43.56 -6.04 -38.58
C THR A 271 42.66 -5.75 -37.37
N LEU A 272 41.62 -6.57 -37.16
CA LEU A 272 40.69 -6.40 -36.04
C LEU A 272 41.39 -6.71 -34.71
N ILE A 273 42.27 -7.71 -34.68
CA ILE A 273 43.09 -8.05 -33.51
C ILE A 273 44.03 -6.89 -33.16
N ASN A 274 44.68 -6.26 -34.14
CA ASN A 274 45.57 -5.12 -33.88
C ASN A 274 44.79 -3.90 -33.34
N ILE A 275 43.59 -3.64 -33.85
CA ILE A 275 42.70 -2.62 -33.30
C ILE A 275 42.28 -3.00 -31.86
N GLY A 276 41.95 -4.27 -31.62
CA GLY A 276 41.65 -4.78 -30.29
C GLY A 276 42.82 -4.60 -29.32
N GLN A 277 44.04 -4.88 -29.76
CA GLN A 277 45.25 -4.71 -28.96
C GLN A 277 45.44 -3.25 -28.60
N PHE A 278 45.30 -2.34 -29.56
CA PHE A 278 45.35 -0.90 -29.30
C PHE A 278 44.32 -0.47 -28.23
N VAL A 279 43.10 -1.02 -28.26
CA VAL A 279 42.07 -0.72 -27.23
C VAL A 279 42.47 -1.26 -25.87
N VAL A 280 42.95 -2.52 -25.80
CA VAL A 280 43.42 -3.12 -24.54
C VAL A 280 44.60 -2.33 -23.97
N ASP A 281 45.55 -1.91 -24.79
CA ASP A 281 46.74 -1.17 -24.32
C ASP A 281 46.39 0.22 -23.74
N HIS A 282 45.30 0.85 -24.19
CA HIS A 282 44.93 2.23 -23.81
C HIS A 282 43.70 2.33 -22.89
N SER A 283 43.11 1.20 -22.49
CA SER A 283 41.91 1.18 -21.65
C SER A 283 42.10 0.26 -20.46
N GLY A 284 42.33 0.83 -19.27
CA GLY A 284 42.41 0.06 -18.03
C GLY A 284 41.16 -0.78 -17.76
N LEU A 285 39.98 -0.32 -18.24
CA LEU A 285 38.75 -1.11 -18.17
C LEU A 285 38.85 -2.40 -19.01
N ALA A 286 39.41 -2.32 -20.22
CA ALA A 286 39.57 -3.48 -21.08
C ALA A 286 40.66 -4.43 -20.56
N GLN A 287 41.77 -3.89 -20.03
CA GLN A 287 42.85 -4.67 -19.41
C GLN A 287 42.35 -5.53 -18.24
N ASN A 288 41.36 -5.04 -17.50
CA ASN A 288 40.76 -5.77 -16.39
C ASN A 288 39.96 -7.01 -16.81
N ALA A 289 39.53 -7.13 -18.07
CA ALA A 289 38.63 -8.19 -18.51
C ALA A 289 39.18 -9.07 -19.65
N PHE A 290 40.12 -8.57 -20.44
CA PHE A 290 40.67 -9.27 -21.59
C PHE A 290 42.19 -9.43 -21.44
N ALA A 291 42.71 -10.61 -21.78
CA ALA A 291 44.13 -10.95 -21.78
C ALA A 291 44.91 -10.14 -22.82
N ASP A 292 44.33 -10.01 -24.02
CA ASP A 292 44.99 -9.40 -25.17
C ASP A 292 43.97 -8.88 -26.20
N GLY A 293 44.50 -8.28 -27.27
CA GLY A 293 43.71 -7.80 -28.39
C GLY A 293 42.96 -8.88 -29.17
N ARG A 294 43.45 -10.14 -29.17
CA ARG A 294 42.79 -11.26 -29.85
C ARG A 294 41.51 -11.64 -29.12
N GLN A 295 41.56 -11.75 -27.80
CA GLN A 295 40.39 -12.05 -26.98
C GLN A 295 39.35 -10.92 -27.08
N PHE A 296 39.79 -9.66 -26.97
CA PHE A 296 38.90 -8.50 -27.12
C PHE A 296 38.25 -8.46 -28.51
N ALA A 297 39.05 -8.56 -29.58
CA ALA A 297 38.56 -8.54 -30.96
C ALA A 297 37.57 -9.67 -31.24
N SER A 298 37.88 -10.88 -30.75
CA SER A 298 37.03 -12.06 -30.92
C SER A 298 35.68 -11.89 -30.22
N TYR A 299 35.67 -11.35 -29.00
CA TYR A 299 34.44 -11.02 -28.30
C TYR A 299 33.62 -9.94 -29.03
N GLN A 300 34.27 -8.85 -29.44
CA GLN A 300 33.58 -7.74 -30.11
C GLN A 300 33.10 -8.07 -31.52
N TRP A 301 33.73 -9.01 -32.23
CA TRP A 301 33.30 -9.41 -33.56
C TRP A 301 31.87 -9.95 -33.58
N ARG A 302 31.47 -10.75 -32.58
CA ARG A 302 30.09 -11.24 -32.46
C ARG A 302 29.10 -10.09 -32.20
N ASN A 303 29.49 -9.13 -31.36
CA ASN A 303 28.67 -7.95 -31.07
C ASN A 303 28.49 -7.06 -32.32
N LEU A 304 29.56 -6.84 -33.08
CA LEU A 304 29.56 -6.08 -34.33
C LEU A 304 28.74 -6.79 -35.42
N LEU A 305 28.89 -8.11 -35.56
CA LEU A 305 28.09 -8.91 -36.48
C LEU A 305 26.60 -8.79 -36.15
N HIS A 306 26.24 -8.92 -34.86
CA HIS A 306 24.86 -8.74 -34.42
C HIS A 306 24.37 -7.33 -34.75
N PHE A 307 25.11 -6.28 -34.39
CA PHE A 307 24.76 -4.88 -34.69
C PHE A 307 24.53 -4.64 -36.19
N PHE A 308 25.48 -5.01 -37.04
CA PHE A 308 25.37 -4.79 -38.49
C PHE A 308 24.25 -5.61 -39.12
N SER A 309 24.00 -6.83 -38.61
CA SER A 309 22.86 -7.65 -39.06
C SER A 309 21.52 -6.97 -38.75
N MET A 310 21.36 -6.39 -37.56
CA MET A 310 20.13 -5.69 -37.16
C MET A 310 19.97 -4.34 -37.85
N VAL A 311 21.07 -3.62 -38.11
CA VAL A 311 21.07 -2.40 -38.96
C VAL A 311 20.61 -2.74 -40.38
N MET A 312 21.17 -3.79 -40.98
CA MET A 312 20.80 -4.24 -42.33
C MET A 312 19.33 -4.67 -42.39
N ALA A 313 18.88 -5.48 -41.42
CA ALA A 313 17.50 -5.95 -41.32
C ALA A 313 16.53 -4.78 -41.14
N SER A 314 16.86 -3.81 -40.28
CA SER A 314 16.06 -2.60 -40.08
C SER A 314 15.92 -1.79 -41.39
N GLY A 315 17.02 -1.62 -42.12
CA GLY A 315 17.00 -0.98 -43.44
C GLY A 315 16.16 -1.74 -44.47
N ALA A 316 16.26 -3.07 -44.49
CA ALA A 316 15.45 -3.93 -45.34
C ALA A 316 13.95 -3.77 -45.05
N ILE A 317 13.53 -3.81 -43.79
CA ILE A 317 12.14 -3.62 -43.38
C ILE A 317 11.60 -2.26 -43.84
N LEU A 318 12.36 -1.18 -43.62
CA LEU A 318 11.97 0.15 -44.10
C LEU A 318 11.80 0.18 -45.61
N ARG A 319 12.70 -0.44 -46.38
CA ARG A 319 12.58 -0.49 -47.85
C ARG A 319 11.38 -1.31 -48.31
N ILE A 320 11.13 -2.48 -47.72
CA ILE A 320 9.99 -3.34 -48.05
C ILE A 320 8.67 -2.64 -47.69
N SER A 321 8.63 -1.89 -46.58
CA SER A 321 7.44 -1.15 -46.16
C SER A 321 6.97 -0.10 -47.18
N LEU A 322 7.86 0.36 -48.05
CA LEU A 322 7.58 1.36 -49.09
C LEU A 322 7.18 0.74 -50.44
N VAL A 323 7.27 -0.59 -50.57
CA VAL A 323 6.83 -1.31 -51.77
C VAL A 323 5.31 -1.54 -51.68
N ASN A 324 4.56 -0.61 -52.27
CA ASN A 324 3.10 -0.64 -52.25
C ASN A 324 2.59 -1.82 -53.11
N PRO A 325 1.79 -2.76 -52.57
CA PRO A 325 1.10 -3.72 -53.39
C PRO A 325 -0.06 -2.99 -54.07
N SER A 326 -0.13 -3.05 -55.41
CA SER A 326 -1.30 -2.60 -56.16
C SER A 326 -2.58 -3.21 -55.53
N PRO A 327 -3.68 -2.44 -55.37
CA PRO A 327 -4.92 -2.94 -54.78
C PRO A 327 -5.51 -4.15 -55.54
N SER A 328 -5.09 -4.41 -56.78
CA SER A 328 -5.51 -5.56 -57.59
C SER A 328 -4.77 -6.89 -57.26
N LYS A 329 -3.68 -6.86 -56.49
CA LYS A 329 -2.95 -8.07 -56.07
C LYS A 329 -2.93 -8.16 -54.55
N ARG A 330 -3.94 -8.84 -53.97
CA ARG A 330 -4.07 -9.18 -52.54
C ARG A 330 -2.89 -9.98 -51.94
N ARG A 331 -1.83 -10.26 -52.71
CA ARG A 331 -0.70 -11.14 -52.36
C ARG A 331 0.66 -10.49 -52.69
N GLY A 332 0.79 -9.18 -52.46
CA GLY A 332 2.05 -8.47 -52.63
C GLY A 332 2.85 -8.32 -51.32
N TRP A 333 4.16 -8.14 -51.44
CA TRP A 333 5.13 -8.05 -50.34
C TRP A 333 4.85 -6.93 -49.32
N GLY A 334 4.03 -5.93 -49.66
CA GLY A 334 3.68 -4.81 -48.77
C GLY A 334 2.81 -5.15 -47.57
N GLY A 335 2.26 -6.37 -47.46
CA GLY A 335 1.65 -6.89 -46.23
C GLY A 335 2.63 -7.63 -45.30
N VAL A 336 3.76 -8.10 -45.84
CA VAL A 336 4.69 -9.03 -45.17
C VAL A 336 5.66 -8.30 -44.24
N TRP A 337 5.93 -7.01 -44.47
CA TRP A 337 6.85 -6.25 -43.61
C TRP A 337 6.37 -6.10 -42.17
N LYS A 338 5.06 -6.15 -41.89
CA LYS A 338 4.51 -6.03 -40.53
C LYS A 338 4.87 -7.23 -39.64
N PRO A 339 4.57 -8.49 -40.03
CA PRO A 339 5.04 -9.65 -39.27
C PRO A 339 6.56 -9.76 -39.27
N LEU A 340 7.25 -9.40 -40.36
CA LEU A 340 8.72 -9.37 -40.38
C LEU A 340 9.31 -8.34 -39.40
N MET A 341 8.72 -7.15 -39.30
CA MET A 341 9.12 -6.13 -38.33
C MET A 341 9.01 -6.66 -36.90
N LEU A 342 7.87 -7.28 -36.57
CA LEU A 342 7.68 -7.90 -35.24
C LEU A 342 8.71 -8.99 -34.98
N LEU A 343 8.95 -9.86 -35.96
CA LEU A 343 9.98 -10.90 -35.86
C LEU A 343 11.37 -10.30 -35.62
N ILE A 344 11.76 -9.28 -36.37
CA ILE A 344 13.06 -8.61 -36.20
C ILE A 344 13.17 -7.96 -34.82
N VAL A 345 12.15 -7.27 -34.33
CA VAL A 345 12.17 -6.69 -32.98
C VAL A 345 12.33 -7.77 -31.90
N VAL A 346 11.58 -8.88 -32.02
CA VAL A 346 11.69 -10.01 -31.09
C VAL A 346 13.08 -10.64 -31.16
N MET A 347 13.57 -10.94 -32.36
CA MET A 347 14.90 -11.55 -32.55
C MET A 347 16.00 -10.64 -32.00
N ASP A 348 15.97 -9.35 -32.30
CA ASP A 348 16.96 -8.37 -31.84
C ASP A 348 17.03 -8.31 -30.30
N LEU A 349 15.87 -8.12 -29.66
CA LEU A 349 15.78 -8.08 -28.19
C LEU A 349 16.17 -9.43 -27.56
N MET A 350 15.71 -10.56 -28.10
CA MET A 350 16.09 -11.89 -27.59
C MET A 350 17.58 -12.16 -27.77
N MET A 351 18.17 -11.88 -28.93
CA MET A 351 19.60 -12.08 -29.16
C MET A 351 20.48 -11.22 -28.23
N SER A 352 19.97 -10.07 -27.77
CA SER A 352 20.69 -9.22 -26.82
C SER A 352 20.66 -9.72 -25.37
N SER A 353 19.56 -10.36 -24.95
CA SER A 353 19.23 -10.59 -23.54
C SER A 353 19.03 -12.07 -23.16
N MET A 354 18.92 -12.97 -24.14
CA MET A 354 18.75 -14.40 -23.89
C MET A 354 19.99 -14.99 -23.20
N GLY A 355 19.76 -15.83 -22.19
CA GLY A 355 20.83 -16.40 -21.36
C GLY A 355 21.26 -15.51 -20.20
N PHE A 356 20.72 -14.28 -20.07
CA PHE A 356 21.06 -13.38 -18.96
C PHE A 356 20.55 -13.86 -17.60
N ASN A 357 19.32 -14.39 -17.53
CA ASN A 357 18.82 -15.07 -16.33
C ASN A 357 19.33 -16.52 -16.39
N PRO A 358 20.37 -16.89 -15.62
CA PRO A 358 20.81 -18.27 -15.60
C PRO A 358 19.67 -19.13 -15.06
N ALA A 359 19.31 -20.19 -15.78
CA ALA A 359 18.54 -21.29 -15.20
C ALA A 359 19.51 -22.04 -14.27
N VAL A 360 19.59 -21.59 -13.02
CA VAL A 360 20.28 -22.34 -11.98
C VAL A 360 19.45 -23.59 -11.72
N ASP A 361 20.11 -24.73 -11.57
CA ASP A 361 19.42 -25.97 -11.20
C ASP A 361 18.73 -25.76 -9.85
N PRO A 362 17.39 -25.82 -9.76
CA PRO A 362 16.68 -25.57 -8.52
C PRO A 362 17.03 -26.59 -7.42
N THR A 363 17.56 -27.77 -7.79
CA THR A 363 18.04 -28.77 -6.83
C THR A 363 19.20 -28.27 -5.96
N LEU A 364 19.92 -27.23 -6.40
CA LEU A 364 20.93 -26.55 -5.57
C LEU A 364 20.33 -25.85 -4.33
N LEU A 365 19.01 -25.61 -4.31
CA LEU A 365 18.30 -25.10 -3.13
C LEU A 365 17.86 -26.21 -2.17
N ASP A 366 17.84 -27.47 -2.61
CA ASP A 366 17.48 -28.62 -1.76
C ASP A 366 18.66 -29.06 -0.88
N PHE A 367 19.88 -28.62 -1.20
CA PHE A 367 21.07 -28.92 -0.42
C PHE A 367 21.12 -28.06 0.85
N THR A 368 21.10 -28.72 2.01
CA THR A 368 21.38 -28.09 3.31
C THR A 368 22.82 -28.43 3.70
N PRO A 369 23.73 -27.44 3.85
CA PRO A 369 25.10 -27.71 4.26
C PRO A 369 25.19 -28.32 5.68
N PRO A 370 26.15 -29.22 5.96
CA PRO A 370 26.34 -29.82 7.28
C PRO A 370 26.46 -28.81 8.43
N ALA A 371 27.15 -27.68 8.22
CA ALA A 371 27.20 -26.57 9.18
C ALA A 371 25.81 -26.00 9.52
N ILE A 372 24.88 -25.95 8.55
CA ILE A 372 23.51 -25.48 8.76
C ILE A 372 22.69 -26.54 9.50
N GLU A 373 22.83 -27.82 9.16
CA GLU A 373 22.19 -28.92 9.90
C GLU A 373 22.65 -28.93 11.37
N TRP A 374 23.94 -28.68 11.60
CA TRP A 374 24.51 -28.55 12.94
C TRP A 374 23.90 -27.37 13.70
N LEU A 375 23.78 -26.18 13.09
CA LEU A 375 23.13 -25.02 13.70
C LEU A 375 21.65 -25.28 14.00
N GLN A 376 20.91 -25.94 13.10
CA GLN A 376 19.52 -26.34 13.33
C GLN A 376 19.40 -27.36 14.47
N ALA A 377 20.39 -28.23 14.66
CA ALA A 377 20.44 -29.12 15.81
C ALA A 377 20.63 -28.34 17.12
N GLN A 378 21.47 -27.30 17.14
CA GLN A 378 21.58 -26.39 18.30
C GLN A 378 20.28 -25.62 18.55
N GLN A 379 19.52 -25.28 17.52
CA GLN A 379 18.26 -24.56 17.64
C GLN A 379 17.18 -25.36 18.40
N LYS A 380 17.35 -26.68 18.53
CA LYS A 380 16.48 -27.53 19.37
C LYS A 380 16.69 -27.31 20.86
N THR A 381 17.87 -26.83 21.28
CA THR A 381 18.18 -26.56 22.68
C THR A 381 18.00 -25.07 23.02
N ASP A 382 18.34 -24.19 22.10
CA ASP A 382 18.18 -22.74 22.20
C ASP A 382 17.62 -22.21 20.88
N SER A 383 16.30 -21.99 20.81
CA SER A 383 15.63 -21.69 19.55
C SER A 383 15.84 -20.27 19.03
N LEU A 384 16.40 -19.37 19.84
CA LEU A 384 16.42 -17.92 19.60
C LEU A 384 17.82 -17.29 19.62
N PHE A 385 18.89 -18.10 19.63
CA PHE A 385 20.24 -17.57 19.44
C PHE A 385 20.39 -16.84 18.11
N ARG A 386 21.31 -15.88 18.05
CA ARG A 386 21.69 -15.22 16.80
C ARG A 386 23.05 -15.68 16.30
N ILE A 387 23.26 -15.55 15.00
CA ILE A 387 24.53 -15.80 14.32
C ILE A 387 25.07 -14.53 13.67
N THR A 388 26.38 -14.50 13.40
CA THR A 388 27.03 -13.56 12.49
C THR A 388 28.17 -14.27 11.76
N SER A 389 28.89 -13.57 10.88
CA SER A 389 30.11 -14.09 10.26
C SER A 389 31.31 -13.19 10.49
N PHE A 390 32.49 -13.81 10.48
CA PHE A 390 33.78 -13.13 10.52
C PHE A 390 34.57 -13.41 9.22
N ASP A 391 35.03 -12.36 8.54
CA ASP A 391 35.67 -12.42 7.22
C ASP A 391 37.03 -11.66 7.20
N THR A 392 37.83 -11.89 6.16
CA THR A 392 39.18 -11.33 5.99
C THR A 392 39.19 -9.83 5.66
N SER A 393 40.35 -9.19 5.87
CA SER A 393 40.53 -7.73 5.78
C SER A 393 40.32 -7.11 4.39
N THR A 394 40.27 -7.93 3.34
CA THR A 394 40.05 -7.44 1.97
C THR A 394 38.58 -7.20 1.63
N GLY A 395 37.64 -7.61 2.51
CA GLY A 395 36.18 -7.48 2.27
C GLY A 395 35.64 -8.29 1.08
N ARG A 396 36.53 -8.95 0.34
CA ARG A 396 36.28 -9.85 -0.81
C ARG A 396 36.52 -11.33 -0.45
N GLY A 397 36.53 -11.67 0.83
CA GLY A 397 36.71 -13.05 1.28
C GLY A 397 35.51 -13.96 0.97
N ASN A 398 35.42 -15.08 1.68
CA ASN A 398 34.54 -16.20 1.34
C ASN A 398 33.02 -15.90 1.45
N LYS A 399 32.63 -14.72 1.97
CA LYS A 399 31.22 -14.26 2.09
C LYS A 399 30.29 -15.36 2.63
N ILE A 400 30.75 -15.99 3.71
CA ILE A 400 30.07 -17.13 4.32
C ILE A 400 28.67 -16.71 4.72
N LEU A 401 27.69 -17.46 4.22
CA LEU A 401 26.27 -17.25 4.48
C LEU A 401 25.86 -15.79 4.27
N ASN A 402 25.84 -15.30 3.02
CA ASN A 402 25.47 -13.92 2.68
C ASN A 402 24.22 -13.45 3.45
N ALA A 403 24.17 -12.18 3.83
CA ALA A 403 23.04 -11.60 4.55
C ALA A 403 21.68 -11.98 3.93
N ASN A 404 20.69 -12.25 4.79
CA ASN A 404 19.37 -12.82 4.48
C ASN A 404 19.32 -14.28 4.04
N THR A 405 20.42 -14.94 3.67
CA THR A 405 20.37 -16.36 3.25
C THR A 405 20.02 -17.29 4.43
N ALA A 406 20.40 -16.90 5.65
CA ALA A 406 20.00 -17.57 6.89
C ALA A 406 18.47 -17.70 7.07
N MET A 407 17.68 -16.79 6.49
CA MET A 407 16.22 -16.83 6.59
C MET A 407 15.61 -18.08 5.94
N LEU A 408 16.25 -18.63 4.90
CA LEU A 408 15.80 -19.89 4.25
C LEU A 408 15.78 -21.05 5.24
N ASN A 409 16.66 -21.00 6.24
CA ASN A 409 16.84 -22.04 7.25
C ASN A 409 16.28 -21.64 8.62
N GLN A 410 15.50 -20.54 8.70
CA GLN A 410 14.93 -20.00 9.95
C GLN A 410 15.96 -19.70 11.05
N LEU A 411 17.19 -19.34 10.65
CA LEU A 411 18.25 -18.91 11.55
C LEU A 411 18.22 -17.39 11.72
N PHE A 412 18.37 -16.91 12.97
CA PHE A 412 18.41 -15.47 13.25
C PHE A 412 19.82 -14.91 13.00
N ASP A 413 19.95 -14.02 12.03
CA ASP A 413 21.20 -13.33 11.71
C ASP A 413 21.11 -11.87 12.16
N VAL A 414 22.17 -11.35 12.81
CA VAL A 414 22.25 -9.91 13.14
C VAL A 414 22.57 -9.05 11.92
N ARG A 415 23.10 -9.67 10.85
CA ARG A 415 23.33 -9.03 9.56
C ARG A 415 22.03 -9.00 8.76
N GLY A 416 21.99 -8.19 7.70
CA GLY A 416 20.81 -8.11 6.84
C GLY A 416 21.07 -7.29 5.59
N TYR A 417 20.33 -7.56 4.52
CA TYR A 417 20.27 -6.76 3.30
C TYR A 417 18.86 -6.18 3.15
N ASP A 418 18.68 -4.89 3.40
CA ASP A 418 17.40 -4.21 3.26
C ASP A 418 17.61 -2.73 2.90
N SER A 419 16.76 -2.18 2.03
CA SER A 419 16.80 -0.76 1.68
C SER A 419 16.31 0.16 2.81
N ILE A 420 15.68 -0.40 3.84
CA ILE A 420 15.11 0.32 4.97
C ILE A 420 15.65 -0.26 6.29
N ILE A 421 16.91 0.08 6.61
CA ILE A 421 17.52 -0.28 7.90
C ILE A 421 17.25 0.88 8.87
N SER A 422 16.74 0.58 10.07
CA SER A 422 16.52 1.62 11.06
C SER A 422 17.85 2.28 11.45
N LYS A 423 17.86 3.60 11.50
CA LYS A 423 19.05 4.41 11.81
C LYS A 423 19.67 4.00 13.15
N GLN A 424 18.83 3.77 14.16
CA GLN A 424 19.27 3.31 15.49
C GLN A 424 20.00 1.96 15.46
N TYR A 425 19.56 1.02 14.62
CA TYR A 425 20.18 -0.29 14.53
C TYR A 425 21.53 -0.19 13.83
N LEU A 426 21.61 0.63 12.77
CA LEU A 426 22.88 0.92 12.12
C LEU A 426 23.86 1.59 13.10
N GLU A 427 23.43 2.61 13.84
CA GLU A 427 24.27 3.30 14.82
C GLU A 427 24.78 2.34 15.90
N PHE A 428 23.93 1.41 16.38
CA PHE A 428 24.34 0.36 17.31
C PHE A 428 25.40 -0.57 16.70
N MET A 429 25.19 -1.06 15.46
CA MET A 429 26.14 -1.94 14.78
C MET A 429 27.48 -1.23 14.50
N LEU A 430 27.48 0.08 14.22
CA LEU A 430 28.69 0.88 14.02
C LEU A 430 29.56 1.02 15.27
N LEU A 431 28.99 0.82 16.47
CA LEU A 431 29.75 0.76 17.72
C LEU A 431 30.49 -0.56 17.91
N ILE A 432 30.02 -1.63 17.27
CA ILE A 432 30.68 -2.94 17.27
C ILE A 432 31.79 -2.98 16.23
N GLN A 433 31.45 -2.64 14.99
CA GLN A 433 32.36 -2.66 13.86
C GLN A 433 32.01 -1.50 12.93
N GLU A 434 32.99 -0.65 12.62
CA GLU A 434 32.84 0.32 11.54
C GLU A 434 32.57 -0.44 10.24
N ASN A 435 31.40 -0.17 9.65
CA ASN A 435 30.87 -0.93 8.52
C ASN A 435 31.08 -0.15 7.23
N GLY A 436 31.72 -0.75 6.22
CA GLY A 436 31.94 -0.17 4.89
C GLY A 436 30.83 -0.46 3.86
N ASP A 437 29.90 -1.38 4.15
CA ASP A 437 28.96 -1.91 3.16
C ASP A 437 27.55 -1.33 3.21
N TYR A 438 27.28 -0.34 4.07
CA TYR A 438 25.96 0.29 4.12
C TYR A 438 25.61 1.01 2.81
N LEU A 439 26.60 1.40 1.99
CA LEU A 439 26.40 1.85 0.60
C LEU A 439 25.64 0.82 -0.25
N TYR A 440 25.71 -0.46 0.12
CA TYR A 440 25.01 -1.57 -0.51
C TYR A 440 23.75 -2.00 0.26
N ASN A 441 23.26 -1.20 1.22
CA ASN A 441 22.05 -1.48 2.00
C ASN A 441 22.18 -2.73 2.88
N ARG A 442 23.35 -2.87 3.49
CA ARG A 442 23.72 -4.07 4.22
C ARG A 442 24.36 -3.76 5.56
N ILE A 443 23.96 -4.52 6.58
CA ILE A 443 24.76 -4.70 7.79
C ILE A 443 25.80 -5.78 7.49
N ALA A 444 27.07 -5.41 7.51
CA ALA A 444 28.16 -6.27 7.07
C ALA A 444 28.53 -7.35 8.11
N PRO A 445 29.25 -8.40 7.68
CA PRO A 445 30.11 -9.21 8.53
C PRO A 445 31.07 -8.38 9.41
N ILE A 446 31.62 -9.04 10.42
CA ILE A 446 32.80 -8.55 11.13
C ILE A 446 34.03 -8.84 10.24
N TYR A 447 34.95 -7.87 10.11
CA TYR A 447 36.13 -7.97 9.23
C TYR A 447 37.43 -7.92 10.01
N GLN A 448 38.49 -8.62 9.57
CA GLN A 448 39.85 -8.39 10.04
C GLN A 448 40.36 -6.96 9.69
N PRO A 449 41.21 -6.35 10.52
CA PRO A 449 41.78 -6.86 11.77
C PRO A 449 40.85 -6.69 12.99
N GLY A 450 39.54 -6.52 12.80
CA GLY A 450 38.51 -6.23 13.81
C GLY A 450 38.23 -7.34 14.82
N TYR A 451 39.25 -8.01 15.35
CA TYR A 451 39.12 -8.92 16.50
C TYR A 451 38.54 -8.19 17.72
N HIS A 452 38.80 -6.90 17.87
CA HIS A 452 38.18 -6.07 18.92
C HIS A 452 36.65 -6.04 18.87
N ALA A 453 36.04 -6.23 17.69
CA ALA A 453 34.59 -6.32 17.57
C ALA A 453 34.03 -7.61 18.20
N LEU A 454 34.84 -8.69 18.22
CA LEU A 454 34.49 -9.95 18.88
C LEU A 454 34.57 -9.82 20.41
N ASP A 455 35.42 -8.93 20.94
CA ASP A 455 35.52 -8.61 22.38
C ASP A 455 34.41 -7.65 22.87
N SER A 456 33.51 -7.22 21.98
CA SER A 456 32.50 -6.23 22.31
C SER A 456 31.34 -6.83 23.10
N ALA A 457 31.11 -6.33 24.32
CA ALA A 457 29.93 -6.68 25.11
C ALA A 457 28.59 -6.33 24.40
N LEU A 458 28.62 -5.46 23.39
CA LEU A 458 27.45 -5.17 22.57
C LEU A 458 27.09 -6.31 21.61
N LEU A 459 28.08 -7.11 21.19
CA LEU A 459 27.87 -8.33 20.40
C LEU A 459 27.24 -9.43 21.26
N ASP A 460 27.67 -9.55 22.53
CA ASP A 460 27.06 -10.42 23.53
C ASP A 460 25.60 -10.05 23.77
N LEU A 461 25.33 -8.75 23.95
CA LEU A 461 24.00 -8.17 24.16
C LEU A 461 23.06 -8.42 22.95
N LEU A 462 23.59 -8.53 21.73
CA LEU A 462 22.80 -8.95 20.58
C LEU A 462 22.37 -10.42 20.64
N GLY A 463 22.89 -11.21 21.57
CA GLY A 463 22.64 -12.65 21.66
C GLY A 463 23.30 -13.42 20.51
N VAL A 464 24.43 -12.93 20.00
CA VAL A 464 25.22 -13.64 19.00
C VAL A 464 25.98 -14.77 19.68
N ARG A 465 25.49 -16.00 19.48
CA ARG A 465 26.07 -17.21 20.04
C ARG A 465 27.09 -17.85 19.12
N TYR A 466 26.86 -17.83 17.81
CA TYR A 466 27.74 -18.50 16.84
C TYR A 466 28.29 -17.54 15.80
N VAL A 467 29.61 -17.60 15.61
CA VAL A 467 30.34 -16.85 14.58
C VAL A 467 30.88 -17.82 13.53
N LEU A 468 30.42 -17.65 12.29
CA LEU A 468 30.82 -18.48 11.15
C LEU A 468 32.02 -17.85 10.44
N THR A 469 33.07 -18.64 10.18
CA THR A 469 34.29 -18.14 9.53
C THR A 469 35.10 -19.26 8.85
N THR A 470 36.00 -18.91 7.93
CA THR A 470 37.09 -19.79 7.48
C THR A 470 38.39 -19.52 8.21
N GLU A 471 38.45 -18.41 8.95
CA GLU A 471 39.65 -17.98 9.65
C GLU A 471 39.72 -18.60 11.05
N THR A 472 40.92 -18.68 11.60
CA THR A 472 41.08 -19.02 13.02
C THR A 472 40.87 -17.76 13.84
N ILE A 473 40.00 -17.82 14.85
CA ILE A 473 39.77 -16.73 15.81
C ILE A 473 40.68 -16.97 17.04
N PRO A 474 41.74 -16.16 17.27
CA PRO A 474 42.63 -16.30 18.41
C PRO A 474 42.06 -15.54 19.63
N ASN A 475 40.84 -15.89 20.05
CA ASN A 475 40.14 -15.24 21.16
C ASN A 475 39.65 -16.29 22.16
N GLU A 476 40.01 -16.16 23.43
CA GLU A 476 39.68 -17.12 24.49
C GLU A 476 38.17 -17.13 24.82
N SER A 477 37.45 -16.02 24.58
CA SER A 477 35.98 -15.93 24.72
C SER A 477 35.23 -16.64 23.59
N TYR A 478 35.92 -17.26 22.63
CA TYR A 478 35.32 -17.98 21.52
C TYR A 478 35.84 -19.41 21.45
N ARG A 479 34.96 -20.38 21.71
CA ARG A 479 35.29 -21.79 21.65
C ARG A 479 34.96 -22.36 20.28
N LEU A 480 35.93 -22.98 19.61
CA LEU A 480 35.68 -23.72 18.37
C LEU A 480 34.78 -24.94 18.67
N VAL A 481 33.61 -25.00 18.03
CA VAL A 481 32.59 -26.05 18.25
C VAL A 481 32.26 -26.85 16.99
N TYR A 482 32.70 -26.37 15.82
CA TYR A 482 32.57 -27.06 14.53
C TYR A 482 33.77 -26.69 13.66
N ASP A 483 34.39 -27.68 13.01
CA ASP A 483 35.59 -27.50 12.16
C ASP A 483 35.58 -28.52 11.01
N GLU A 484 34.76 -28.26 9.99
CA GLU A 484 34.69 -29.07 8.76
C GLU A 484 34.83 -28.16 7.52
N GLU A 485 33.76 -27.90 6.76
CA GLU A 485 33.82 -27.02 5.58
C GLU A 485 34.03 -25.54 5.95
N ILE A 486 33.60 -25.18 7.16
CA ILE A 486 33.85 -23.89 7.81
C ILE A 486 34.13 -24.13 9.29
N LYS A 487 34.60 -23.08 9.96
CA LYS A 487 34.72 -23.03 11.42
C LYS A 487 33.50 -22.32 12.00
N ILE A 488 32.94 -22.88 13.06
CA ILE A 488 31.93 -22.21 13.88
C ILE A 488 32.48 -22.07 15.29
N TYR A 489 32.53 -20.84 15.76
CA TYR A 489 32.93 -20.51 17.12
C TYR A 489 31.70 -20.16 17.96
N GLU A 490 31.60 -20.75 19.15
CA GLU A 490 30.63 -20.39 20.17
C GLU A 490 31.19 -19.27 21.05
N ASN A 491 30.46 -18.16 21.12
CA ASN A 491 30.67 -17.10 22.09
C ASN A 491 30.23 -17.59 23.47
N ILE A 492 31.18 -17.77 24.38
CA ILE A 492 30.89 -18.23 25.76
C ILE A 492 30.30 -17.13 26.64
N ASP A 493 30.49 -15.87 26.22
CA ASP A 493 29.98 -14.67 26.87
C ASP A 493 28.67 -14.18 26.25
N VAL A 494 27.93 -15.02 25.52
CA VAL A 494 26.63 -14.65 24.95
C VAL A 494 25.59 -14.26 26.03
N MET A 495 24.73 -13.28 25.73
CA MET A 495 23.54 -12.99 26.54
C MET A 495 22.28 -13.62 25.94
N PRO A 496 21.30 -14.06 26.76
CA PRO A 496 20.05 -14.59 26.24
C PRO A 496 19.22 -13.50 25.58
N ARG A 497 18.30 -13.89 24.68
CA ARG A 497 17.44 -12.96 23.94
C ARG A 497 16.58 -12.05 24.83
N ALA A 498 16.18 -12.55 26.00
CA ALA A 498 15.51 -11.78 27.03
C ALA A 498 16.19 -12.02 28.39
N PHE A 499 16.39 -10.96 29.16
CA PHE A 499 17.04 -11.01 30.47
C PHE A 499 16.54 -9.88 31.37
N VAL A 500 16.82 -9.98 32.67
CA VAL A 500 16.49 -8.96 33.66
C VAL A 500 17.74 -8.32 34.25
N VAL A 501 17.69 -7.01 34.49
CA VAL A 501 18.71 -6.27 35.23
C VAL A 501 18.05 -5.33 36.24
N THR A 502 18.72 -5.06 37.35
CA THR A 502 18.20 -4.23 38.43
C THR A 502 18.66 -2.79 38.33
N GLN A 503 19.87 -2.55 37.80
CA GLN A 503 20.42 -1.21 37.66
C GLN A 503 20.01 -0.58 36.33
N SER A 504 19.69 0.70 36.37
CA SER A 504 19.36 1.49 35.17
C SER A 504 20.03 2.87 35.22
N GLU A 505 20.36 3.40 34.06
CA GLU A 505 20.84 4.76 33.88
C GLU A 505 19.93 5.49 32.91
N HIS A 506 19.52 6.70 33.31
CA HIS A 506 18.60 7.57 32.57
C HIS A 506 19.31 8.85 32.13
N ASP A 507 18.65 9.70 31.34
CA ASP A 507 19.14 11.04 30.93
C ASP A 507 20.52 11.05 30.23
N ILE A 508 20.76 10.02 29.41
CA ILE A 508 22.04 9.79 28.73
C ILE A 508 22.25 10.84 27.62
N LYS A 509 23.24 11.73 27.81
CA LYS A 509 23.59 12.79 26.86
C LYS A 509 24.30 12.28 25.61
N ASP A 510 25.21 11.31 25.78
CA ASP A 510 25.96 10.68 24.70
C ASP A 510 25.79 9.16 24.78
N MET A 511 24.84 8.65 23.99
CA MET A 511 24.52 7.22 23.98
C MET A 511 25.67 6.37 23.44
N ALA A 512 26.43 6.87 22.46
CA ALA A 512 27.54 6.15 21.88
C ALA A 512 28.68 5.96 22.89
N PHE A 513 28.99 7.00 23.66
CA PHE A 513 29.98 6.92 24.73
C PHE A 513 29.51 5.98 25.85
N ALA A 514 28.28 6.13 26.32
CA ALA A 514 27.74 5.29 27.40
C ALA A 514 27.75 3.80 27.02
N LEU A 515 27.35 3.46 25.79
CA LEU A 515 27.35 2.09 25.28
C LEU A 515 28.76 1.46 25.22
N ARG A 516 29.80 2.22 24.89
CA ARG A 516 31.19 1.72 24.86
C ARG A 516 31.70 1.30 26.24
N SER A 517 31.16 1.88 27.31
CA SER A 517 31.51 1.56 28.70
C SER A 517 30.46 0.69 29.43
N LEU A 518 29.42 0.25 28.71
CA LEU A 518 28.30 -0.47 29.32
C LEU A 518 28.70 -1.92 29.63
N ASN A 519 28.46 -2.35 30.88
CA ASN A 519 28.30 -3.77 31.20
C ASN A 519 26.80 -4.13 31.13
N PRO A 520 26.32 -4.72 30.01
CA PRO A 520 24.90 -4.98 29.80
C PRO A 520 24.31 -6.04 30.74
N ARG A 521 25.17 -6.78 31.45
CA ARG A 521 24.78 -7.79 32.43
C ARG A 521 24.37 -7.19 33.76
N GLU A 522 24.80 -5.97 34.07
CA GLU A 522 24.54 -5.34 35.37
C GLU A 522 23.58 -4.17 35.23
N LYS A 523 23.68 -3.44 34.11
CA LYS A 523 23.03 -2.15 33.92
C LYS A 523 22.34 -2.05 32.56
N VAL A 524 21.17 -1.43 32.53
CA VAL A 524 20.48 -1.02 31.30
C VAL A 524 20.47 0.50 31.15
N LEU A 525 20.70 0.98 29.94
CA LEU A 525 20.60 2.38 29.56
C LEU A 525 19.18 2.67 29.05
N ILE A 526 18.40 3.51 29.73
CA ILE A 526 16.99 3.79 29.40
C ILE A 526 16.86 5.19 28.79
N GLN A 527 16.16 5.27 27.65
CA GLN A 527 15.73 6.54 27.06
C GLN A 527 14.20 6.69 27.17
N ASP A 528 13.77 7.70 27.90
CA ASP A 528 12.35 8.03 28.05
C ASP A 528 11.84 8.79 26.82
N LEU A 529 10.86 8.21 26.15
CA LEU A 529 10.31 8.70 24.87
C LEU A 529 9.08 9.60 25.03
N GLY A 530 8.87 10.21 26.21
CA GLY A 530 7.86 11.25 26.41
C GLY A 530 6.39 10.79 26.47
N GLY A 531 6.11 9.62 27.06
CA GLY A 531 4.74 9.19 27.37
C GLY A 531 4.12 9.94 28.56
N ARG A 532 2.83 10.30 28.48
CA ARG A 532 2.05 10.85 29.60
C ARG A 532 1.60 9.74 30.55
N GLY A 533 1.91 9.89 31.85
CA GLY A 533 1.46 9.05 32.98
C GLY A 533 2.51 7.99 33.34
N ASP A 534 3.01 7.85 34.56
CA ASP A 534 2.69 8.45 35.85
C ASP A 534 3.96 8.40 36.72
N GLY A 535 4.19 9.43 37.54
CA GLY A 535 5.11 9.36 38.67
C GLY A 535 6.59 9.59 38.38
N GLN A 536 7.15 10.60 39.05
CA GLN A 536 8.58 10.72 39.30
C GLN A 536 9.12 9.41 39.89
N THR A 537 9.85 8.61 39.12
CA THR A 537 10.78 7.63 39.68
C THR A 537 11.99 8.39 40.21
N LYS A 538 11.89 8.82 41.48
CA LYS A 538 13.08 9.22 42.24
C LYS A 538 14.04 8.03 42.26
N ASN A 539 15.29 8.31 41.90
CA ASN A 539 16.46 7.46 42.13
C ASN A 539 16.43 6.92 43.57
N VAL A 540 15.98 5.70 43.73
CA VAL A 540 16.29 4.88 44.91
C VAL A 540 16.75 3.55 44.34
N PHE A 541 17.77 2.97 44.96
CA PHE A 541 18.41 1.67 44.75
C PHE A 541 19.85 1.77 44.21
N GLU A 542 20.73 2.25 45.10
CA GLU A 542 22.13 1.82 45.16
C GLU A 542 22.20 0.46 45.85
N ASN A 543 22.97 -0.45 45.24
CA ASN A 543 23.40 -1.76 45.72
C ASN A 543 22.30 -2.81 45.91
N LEU A 544 22.23 -3.76 44.97
CA LEU A 544 22.04 -5.19 45.24
C LEU A 544 22.41 -6.00 43.99
N SER A 545 23.38 -6.89 44.16
CA SER A 545 23.92 -7.80 43.16
C SER A 545 23.36 -9.19 43.39
N CYS A 546 22.47 -9.68 42.53
CA CYS A 546 22.24 -11.12 42.37
C CYS A 546 21.68 -11.44 40.98
N PHE A 547 22.59 -11.74 40.05
CA PHE A 547 22.26 -12.25 38.73
C PHE A 547 21.82 -13.72 38.84
N ASN A 548 20.53 -14.01 38.70
CA ASN A 548 20.06 -15.39 38.55
C ASN A 548 19.10 -15.50 37.36
N ASN A 549 19.68 -15.53 36.16
CA ASN A 549 19.01 -15.59 34.84
C ASN A 549 18.16 -16.85 34.58
N LYS A 550 17.92 -17.72 35.58
CA LYS A 550 17.16 -18.98 35.41
C LYS A 550 15.63 -18.82 35.42
N LYS A 551 15.11 -17.59 35.47
CA LYS A 551 13.66 -17.32 35.64
C LYS A 551 13.07 -16.39 34.57
N VAL A 552 13.70 -16.26 33.41
CA VAL A 552 13.13 -15.57 32.23
C VAL A 552 13.10 -16.55 31.06
N SER A 553 11.93 -16.77 30.46
CA SER A 553 11.78 -17.64 29.29
C SER A 553 10.80 -17.04 28.28
N ILE A 554 11.15 -17.11 27.00
CA ILE A 554 10.25 -16.72 25.91
C ILE A 554 9.38 -17.94 25.58
N THR A 555 8.08 -17.84 25.82
CA THR A 555 7.13 -18.95 25.58
C THR A 555 6.55 -18.92 24.18
N GLU A 556 6.43 -17.73 23.58
CA GLU A 556 5.97 -17.55 22.21
C GLU A 556 6.77 -16.43 21.54
N TYR A 557 7.19 -16.67 20.30
CA TYR A 557 7.95 -15.72 19.50
C TYR A 557 7.46 -15.72 18.06
N THR A 558 6.70 -14.70 17.69
CA THR A 558 6.22 -14.45 16.32
C THR A 558 6.69 -13.06 15.85
N ASN A 559 6.44 -12.72 14.59
CA ASN A 559 6.83 -11.42 14.04
C ASN A 559 6.12 -10.23 14.72
N ASN A 560 4.89 -10.43 15.23
CA ASN A 560 4.06 -9.35 15.78
C ASN A 560 3.76 -9.54 17.27
N GLU A 561 4.16 -10.65 17.87
CA GLU A 561 3.86 -10.96 19.26
C GLU A 561 4.98 -11.76 19.90
N VAL A 562 5.41 -11.35 21.10
CA VAL A 562 6.40 -12.05 21.91
C VAL A 562 5.86 -12.16 23.33
N ILE A 563 5.77 -13.38 23.85
CA ILE A 563 5.32 -13.66 25.21
C ILE A 563 6.50 -14.15 26.04
N ILE A 564 6.73 -13.51 27.17
CA ILE A 564 7.84 -13.77 28.07
C ILE A 564 7.29 -14.07 29.46
N SER A 565 7.70 -15.19 30.04
CA SER A 565 7.51 -15.48 31.46
C SER A 565 8.72 -14.99 32.22
N ALA A 566 8.52 -14.17 33.25
CA ALA A 566 9.59 -13.67 34.10
C ALA A 566 9.17 -13.68 35.58
N GLU A 567 10.03 -14.22 36.45
CA GLU A 567 9.85 -14.13 37.89
C GLU A 567 10.99 -13.31 38.50
N VAL A 568 10.63 -12.19 39.11
CA VAL A 568 11.55 -11.18 39.67
C VAL A 568 11.26 -10.99 41.15
N PHE A 569 12.30 -10.95 41.99
CA PHE A 569 12.15 -10.84 43.45
C PHE A 569 12.20 -9.39 43.95
N GLU A 570 12.70 -8.49 43.12
CA GLU A 570 12.79 -7.06 43.35
C GLU A 570 12.41 -6.29 42.06
N PRO A 571 12.00 -5.02 42.15
CA PRO A 571 11.74 -4.21 40.96
C PRO A 571 12.93 -4.24 40.00
N SER A 572 12.67 -4.64 38.76
CA SER A 572 13.72 -4.95 37.77
C SER A 572 13.29 -4.53 36.36
N TRP A 573 14.25 -4.33 35.49
CA TRP A 573 14.04 -4.09 34.06
C TRP A 573 14.15 -5.40 33.29
N LEU A 574 13.09 -5.79 32.59
CA LEU A 574 13.14 -6.84 31.58
C LEU A 574 13.57 -6.21 30.25
N VAL A 575 14.68 -6.68 29.70
CA VAL A 575 15.21 -6.29 28.39
C VAL A 575 14.96 -7.41 27.39
N LEU A 576 14.31 -7.08 26.28
CA LEU A 576 14.18 -7.94 25.11
C LEU A 576 15.10 -7.38 24.03
N ALA A 577 16.12 -8.16 23.63
CA ALA A 577 17.14 -7.75 22.66
C ALA A 577 16.62 -7.69 21.20
N ASP A 578 15.35 -7.35 21.01
CA ASP A 578 14.73 -6.98 19.73
C ASP A 578 14.77 -5.47 19.55
N SER A 579 15.00 -5.01 18.32
CA SER A 579 15.00 -3.59 18.02
C SER A 579 13.65 -2.93 18.35
N TYR A 580 13.69 -1.85 19.12
CA TYR A 580 12.58 -0.97 19.42
C TYR A 580 12.08 -0.30 18.15
N PHE A 581 10.76 -0.24 17.99
CA PHE A 581 10.10 0.52 16.93
C PHE A 581 8.76 1.05 17.45
N PRO A 582 8.31 2.26 17.05
CA PRO A 582 6.98 2.75 17.41
C PRO A 582 5.87 1.78 17.01
N GLY A 583 4.88 1.58 17.88
CA GLY A 583 3.73 0.70 17.61
C GLY A 583 3.72 -0.63 18.37
N TRP A 584 4.83 -1.00 19.00
CA TRP A 584 4.82 -2.05 20.02
C TRP A 584 4.11 -1.57 21.29
N LYS A 585 3.31 -2.44 21.89
CA LYS A 585 2.67 -2.28 23.20
C LYS A 585 3.08 -3.46 24.07
N ALA A 586 3.15 -3.24 25.38
CA ALA A 586 3.44 -4.29 26.34
C ALA A 586 2.31 -4.40 27.37
N TYR A 587 1.97 -5.62 27.73
CA TYR A 587 0.98 -5.94 28.75
C TYR A 587 1.61 -6.88 29.78
N ILE A 588 1.26 -6.71 31.05
CA ILE A 588 1.60 -7.66 32.12
C ILE A 588 0.34 -8.29 32.69
N SER A 589 0.41 -9.59 32.95
CA SER A 589 -0.57 -10.32 33.74
C SER A 589 0.16 -11.17 34.78
N MET A 590 -0.48 -11.40 35.92
CA MET A 590 0.03 -12.40 36.86
C MET A 590 -0.06 -13.78 36.20
N THR A 591 0.90 -14.66 36.47
CA THR A 591 0.88 -16.01 35.92
C THR A 591 -0.44 -16.72 36.28
N ASN A 592 -1.20 -17.16 35.26
CA ASN A 592 -2.56 -17.74 35.33
C ASN A 592 -3.73 -16.76 35.59
N SER A 593 -3.53 -15.45 35.45
CA SER A 593 -4.61 -14.46 35.41
C SER A 593 -4.96 -14.10 33.95
N GLU A 594 -6.25 -13.90 33.68
CA GLU A 594 -6.72 -13.37 32.38
C GLU A 594 -6.70 -11.83 32.33
N GLU A 595 -6.50 -11.16 33.47
CA GLU A 595 -6.42 -9.70 33.54
C GLU A 595 -5.04 -9.20 33.10
N GLU A 596 -5.02 -8.41 32.02
CA GLU A 596 -3.83 -7.75 31.49
C GLU A 596 -3.84 -6.25 31.80
N THR A 597 -2.70 -5.72 32.24
CA THR A 597 -2.48 -4.28 32.43
C THR A 597 -1.45 -3.78 31.42
N GLU A 598 -1.76 -2.71 30.67
CA GLU A 598 -0.81 -2.07 29.74
C GLU A 598 0.32 -1.39 30.53
N ILE A 599 1.56 -1.62 30.09
CA ILE A 599 2.76 -1.02 30.67
C ILE A 599 3.61 -0.35 29.58
N THR A 600 4.38 0.65 29.97
CA THR A 600 5.19 1.46 29.04
C THR A 600 6.41 0.69 28.57
N ILE A 601 6.62 0.68 27.24
CA ILE A 601 7.87 0.21 26.63
C ILE A 601 8.86 1.37 26.57
N HIS A 602 10.06 1.15 27.07
CA HIS A 602 11.18 2.08 26.98
C HIS A 602 12.20 1.59 25.95
N ARG A 603 12.92 2.52 25.32
CA ARG A 603 14.05 2.18 24.46
C ARG A 603 15.29 1.95 25.33
N ALA A 604 15.80 0.73 25.31
CA ALA A 604 16.95 0.28 26.08
C ALA A 604 18.22 0.20 25.22
N ASN A 605 19.36 0.58 25.78
CA ASN A 605 20.68 0.45 25.17
C ASN A 605 20.74 1.00 23.73
N GLY A 606 20.06 2.13 23.50
CA GLY A 606 19.98 2.81 22.20
C GLY A 606 19.15 2.11 21.12
N ASN A 607 18.86 0.81 21.24
CA ASN A 607 18.19 0.04 20.18
C ASN A 607 17.10 -0.93 20.66
N PHE A 608 17.16 -1.50 21.86
CA PHE A 608 16.30 -2.62 22.28
C PHE A 608 15.03 -2.17 23.02
N ARG A 609 14.14 -3.12 23.33
CA ARG A 609 12.90 -2.88 24.09
C ARG A 609 13.12 -3.25 25.56
N ALA A 610 12.63 -2.43 26.47
CA ALA A 610 12.59 -2.80 27.89
C ALA A 610 11.29 -2.38 28.56
N VAL A 611 10.94 -3.10 29.63
CA VAL A 611 9.81 -2.79 30.50
C VAL A 611 10.22 -2.90 31.95
N HIS A 612 9.65 -2.04 32.79
CA HIS A 612 9.87 -2.10 34.24
C HIS A 612 8.86 -3.05 34.88
N LEU A 613 9.36 -4.04 35.61
CA LEU A 613 8.58 -5.06 36.30
C LEU A 613 8.64 -4.87 37.81
N PRO A 614 7.50 -4.81 38.52
CA PRO A 614 7.50 -4.93 39.98
C PRO A 614 7.87 -6.36 40.40
N ALA A 615 8.27 -6.55 41.66
CA ALA A 615 8.53 -7.88 42.21
C ALA A 615 7.28 -8.79 42.05
N GLY A 616 7.47 -10.00 41.50
CA GLY A 616 6.39 -10.96 41.24
C GLY A 616 6.71 -11.94 40.10
N ALA A 617 5.78 -12.86 39.86
CA ALA A 617 5.77 -13.75 38.70
C ALA A 617 4.81 -13.19 37.64
N TRP A 618 5.37 -12.82 36.50
CA TRP A 618 4.67 -12.08 35.45
C TRP A 618 4.74 -12.83 34.12
N GLN A 619 3.64 -12.73 33.38
CA GLN A 619 3.63 -12.98 31.95
C GLN A 619 3.59 -11.62 31.25
N ILE A 620 4.54 -11.38 30.36
CA ILE A 620 4.73 -10.14 29.64
C ILE A 620 4.44 -10.41 28.17
N ARG A 621 3.45 -9.70 27.61
CA ARG A 621 3.05 -9.83 26.21
C ARG A 621 3.39 -8.55 25.46
N PHE A 622 4.39 -8.64 24.58
CA PHE A 622 4.70 -7.59 23.61
C PHE A 622 3.88 -7.84 22.35
N ILE A 623 3.11 -6.85 21.89
CA ILE A 623 2.32 -6.95 20.67
C ILE A 623 2.51 -5.73 19.77
N TYR A 624 2.70 -5.96 18.48
CA TYR A 624 2.91 -4.92 17.48
C TYR A 624 1.58 -4.48 16.84
N THR A 625 1.10 -3.28 17.20
CA THR A 625 -0.16 -2.71 16.69
C THR A 625 0.04 -1.25 16.22
N PRO A 626 0.88 -1.00 15.19
CA PRO A 626 1.26 0.36 14.81
C PRO A 626 0.08 1.19 14.32
N MET A 627 0.02 2.45 14.76
CA MET A 627 -1.03 3.39 14.35
C MET A 627 -0.99 3.66 12.84
N SER A 628 0.20 3.68 12.25
CA SER A 628 0.39 3.84 10.81
C SER A 628 -0.36 2.78 9.99
N PHE A 629 -0.35 1.53 10.42
CA PHE A 629 -1.08 0.44 9.77
C PHE A 629 -2.60 0.58 9.95
N LYS A 630 -3.06 0.93 11.15
CA LYS A 630 -4.49 1.18 11.43
C LYS A 630 -5.03 2.33 10.58
N LEU A 631 -4.30 3.44 10.50
CA LEU A 631 -4.62 4.58 9.63
C LEU A 631 -4.55 4.19 8.15
N GLY A 632 -3.58 3.37 7.78
CA GLY A 632 -3.45 2.82 6.43
C GLY A 632 -4.68 2.03 6.00
N ILE A 633 -5.13 1.08 6.84
CA ILE A 633 -6.38 0.34 6.62
C ILE A 633 -7.56 1.30 6.50
N TYR A 634 -7.67 2.27 7.42
CA TYR A 634 -8.75 3.25 7.44
C TYR A 634 -8.86 4.04 6.13
N VAL A 635 -7.74 4.62 5.67
CA VAL A 635 -7.69 5.42 4.44
C VAL A 635 -7.94 4.54 3.20
N SER A 636 -7.38 3.32 3.17
CA SER A 636 -7.64 2.35 2.09
C SER A 636 -9.11 1.95 2.02
N PHE A 637 -9.74 1.72 3.18
CA PHE A 637 -11.16 1.41 3.27
C PHE A 637 -12.01 2.56 2.73
N LEU A 638 -11.79 3.80 3.20
CA LEU A 638 -12.50 4.97 2.69
C LEU A 638 -12.35 5.16 1.17
N ALA A 639 -11.13 5.02 0.66
CA ALA A 639 -10.88 5.13 -0.77
C ALA A 639 -11.61 4.04 -1.58
N GLY A 640 -11.65 2.80 -1.06
CA GLY A 640 -12.40 1.69 -1.63
C GLY A 640 -13.91 1.96 -1.66
N MET A 641 -14.46 2.50 -0.58
CA MET A 641 -15.87 2.89 -0.53
C MET A 641 -16.19 3.99 -1.53
N ILE A 642 -15.40 5.07 -1.56
CA ILE A 642 -15.59 6.18 -2.51
C ILE A 642 -15.56 5.65 -3.95
N LEU A 643 -14.62 4.77 -4.27
CA LEU A 643 -14.54 4.15 -5.59
C LEU A 643 -15.78 3.31 -5.92
N MET A 644 -16.26 2.50 -4.97
CA MET A 644 -17.49 1.71 -5.12
C MET A 644 -18.70 2.60 -5.39
N PHE A 645 -18.84 3.72 -4.67
CA PHE A 645 -19.93 4.67 -4.88
C PHE A 645 -19.83 5.42 -6.21
N LEU A 646 -18.63 5.85 -6.59
CA LEU A 646 -18.39 6.45 -7.92
C LEU A 646 -18.74 5.47 -9.04
N PHE A 647 -18.39 4.19 -8.87
CA PHE A 647 -18.74 3.13 -9.81
C PHE A 647 -20.26 2.90 -9.86
N GLY A 648 -20.93 2.89 -8.71
CA GLY A 648 -22.39 2.79 -8.62
C GLY A 648 -23.08 3.97 -9.33
N TYR A 649 -22.64 5.19 -9.06
CA TYR A 649 -23.14 6.41 -9.71
C TYR A 649 -22.91 6.39 -11.23
N TRP A 650 -21.72 5.98 -11.68
CA TRP A 650 -21.40 5.86 -13.09
C TRP A 650 -22.24 4.79 -13.79
N SER A 651 -22.37 3.61 -13.17
CA SER A 651 -23.19 2.50 -13.67
C SER A 651 -24.64 2.91 -13.79
N TRP A 652 -25.16 3.63 -12.78
CA TRP A 652 -26.50 4.20 -12.79
C TRP A 652 -26.71 5.15 -13.96
N GLY A 653 -25.81 6.12 -14.17
CA GLY A 653 -25.90 7.08 -15.28
C GLY A 653 -25.79 6.45 -16.67
N LYS A 654 -25.27 5.22 -16.78
CA LYS A 654 -25.30 4.42 -18.02
C LYS A 654 -26.58 3.63 -18.20
N LEU A 655 -27.10 3.04 -17.13
CA LEU A 655 -28.30 2.20 -17.16
C LEU A 655 -29.59 3.01 -17.24
N TYR A 656 -29.60 4.24 -16.71
CA TYR A 656 -30.78 5.09 -16.64
C TYR A 656 -30.52 6.51 -17.15
N ARG A 657 -31.33 6.95 -18.12
CA ARG A 657 -31.46 8.35 -18.54
C ARG A 657 -32.94 8.72 -18.44
N GLU A 658 -33.22 9.81 -17.73
CA GLU A 658 -34.57 10.33 -17.54
C GLU A 658 -35.12 10.81 -18.88
N SER A 659 -36.25 10.23 -19.31
CA SER A 659 -37.02 10.65 -20.48
C SER A 659 -38.43 11.00 -20.01
N GLU A 660 -38.98 12.13 -20.47
CA GLU A 660 -40.36 12.55 -20.17
C GLU A 660 -41.41 11.53 -20.66
N THR A 661 -41.01 10.58 -21.51
CA THR A 661 -41.84 9.49 -22.07
C THR A 661 -41.68 8.15 -21.35
N ASP A 662 -41.00 8.08 -20.21
CA ASP A 662 -40.81 6.83 -19.47
C ASP A 662 -42.14 6.24 -18.97
N SER A 663 -42.35 4.94 -19.20
CA SER A 663 -43.53 4.21 -18.71
C SER A 663 -43.67 4.32 -17.18
N PRO A 664 -44.90 4.46 -16.63
CA PRO A 664 -45.15 4.48 -15.19
C PRO A 664 -44.49 3.31 -14.44
N ILE A 665 -44.42 2.14 -15.07
CA ILE A 665 -43.78 0.94 -14.50
C ILE A 665 -42.27 1.15 -14.29
N LYS A 666 -41.59 1.80 -15.24
CA LYS A 666 -40.15 2.08 -15.16
C LYS A 666 -39.84 3.11 -14.07
N ARG A 667 -40.72 4.12 -13.89
CA ARG A 667 -40.59 5.13 -12.83
C ARG A 667 -40.80 4.53 -11.43
N ILE A 668 -41.81 3.69 -11.27
CA ILE A 668 -42.08 2.96 -10.03
C ILE A 668 -40.91 2.03 -9.70
N ALA A 669 -40.44 1.22 -10.68
CA ALA A 669 -39.32 0.31 -10.48
C ALA A 669 -38.03 1.05 -10.06
N LYS A 670 -37.72 2.22 -10.65
CA LYS A 670 -36.59 3.06 -10.21
C LYS A 670 -36.73 3.50 -8.76
N ASN A 671 -37.90 4.04 -8.39
CA ASN A 671 -38.15 4.59 -7.06
C ASN A 671 -38.20 3.53 -5.96
N SER A 672 -38.27 2.24 -6.32
CA SER A 672 -38.15 1.12 -5.38
C SER A 672 -36.75 0.47 -5.42
N LEU A 673 -36.20 0.18 -6.61
CA LEU A 673 -34.94 -0.57 -6.75
C LEU A 673 -33.71 0.24 -6.36
N VAL A 674 -33.66 1.55 -6.66
CA VAL A 674 -32.48 2.37 -6.34
C VAL A 674 -32.30 2.51 -4.83
N PRO A 675 -33.32 2.92 -4.05
CA PRO A 675 -33.20 2.92 -2.59
C PRO A 675 -32.90 1.55 -2.02
N MET A 676 -33.48 0.48 -2.58
CA MET A 676 -33.21 -0.90 -2.14
C MET A 676 -31.74 -1.29 -2.28
N VAL A 677 -31.15 -1.10 -3.46
CA VAL A 677 -29.74 -1.44 -3.69
C VAL A 677 -28.84 -0.60 -2.80
N MET A 678 -29.08 0.72 -2.73
CA MET A 678 -28.27 1.62 -1.89
C MET A 678 -28.37 1.24 -0.40
N ALA A 679 -29.56 0.91 0.09
CA ALA A 679 -29.74 0.51 1.47
C ALA A 679 -29.07 -0.83 1.79
N LEU A 680 -29.11 -1.80 0.86
CA LEU A 680 -28.39 -3.07 1.03
C LEU A 680 -26.87 -2.83 1.10
N THR A 681 -26.35 -1.96 0.24
CA THR A 681 -24.94 -1.53 0.29
C THR A 681 -24.61 -0.83 1.62
N ASN A 682 -25.44 0.09 2.07
CA ASN A 682 -25.25 0.80 3.35
C ASN A 682 -25.30 -0.15 4.54
N ARG A 683 -26.17 -1.16 4.49
CA ARG A 683 -26.27 -2.18 5.53
C ARG A 683 -25.02 -3.06 5.60
N LEU A 684 -24.45 -3.43 4.46
CA LEU A 684 -23.19 -4.16 4.41
C LEU A 684 -22.05 -3.33 5.02
N ILE A 685 -22.00 -2.03 4.70
CA ILE A 685 -21.05 -1.09 5.28
C ILE A 685 -21.23 -0.98 6.80
N ASP A 686 -22.46 -0.82 7.28
CA ASP A 686 -22.78 -0.72 8.70
C ASP A 686 -22.43 -2.02 9.45
N PHE A 687 -22.62 -3.17 8.82
CA PHE A 687 -22.25 -4.47 9.37
C PHE A 687 -20.72 -4.61 9.47
N ALA A 688 -19.98 -4.23 8.43
CA ALA A 688 -18.52 -4.20 8.45
C ALA A 688 -17.98 -3.26 9.54
N PHE A 689 -18.59 -2.08 9.67
CA PHE A 689 -18.26 -1.13 10.73
C PHE A 689 -18.57 -1.69 12.12
N ALA A 690 -19.72 -2.34 12.30
CA ALA A 690 -20.10 -2.94 13.58
C ALA A 690 -19.08 -3.98 14.05
N MET A 691 -18.54 -4.83 13.16
CA MET A 691 -17.49 -5.80 13.52
C MET A 691 -16.22 -5.11 14.05
N VAL A 692 -15.79 -4.01 13.43
CA VAL A 692 -14.62 -3.24 13.89
C VAL A 692 -14.93 -2.52 15.20
N MET A 693 -16.10 -1.88 15.28
CA MET A 693 -16.56 -1.16 16.47
C MET A 693 -16.62 -2.09 17.69
N LEU A 694 -17.20 -3.28 17.56
CA LEU A 694 -17.31 -4.27 18.64
C LEU A 694 -15.93 -4.71 19.14
N ARG A 695 -14.96 -4.88 18.22
CA ARG A 695 -13.59 -5.27 18.58
C ARG A 695 -12.80 -4.16 19.28
N ILE A 696 -13.09 -2.89 18.98
CA ILE A 696 -12.42 -1.74 19.61
C ILE A 696 -13.06 -1.41 20.96
N LEU A 697 -14.39 -1.36 21.03
CA LEU A 697 -15.11 -0.97 22.24
C LEU A 697 -15.16 -2.08 23.30
N GLN A 698 -14.92 -3.34 22.92
CA GLN A 698 -15.12 -4.51 23.77
C GLN A 698 -16.59 -4.63 24.23
N PRO A 699 -17.01 -5.75 24.88
CA PRO A 699 -18.41 -5.99 25.20
C PRO A 699 -19.04 -4.89 26.08
N GLU A 700 -18.33 -4.38 27.08
CA GLU A 700 -18.83 -3.32 27.97
C GLU A 700 -19.12 -2.01 27.21
N GLY A 701 -18.15 -1.48 26.46
CA GLY A 701 -18.34 -0.25 25.68
C GLY A 701 -19.40 -0.40 24.59
N ALA A 702 -19.52 -1.59 24.00
CA ALA A 702 -20.58 -1.91 23.05
C ALA A 702 -21.97 -1.91 23.70
N GLY A 703 -22.09 -2.41 24.94
CA GLY A 703 -23.32 -2.38 25.74
C GLY A 703 -23.78 -0.96 26.04
N LYS A 704 -22.87 -0.13 26.57
CA LYS A 704 -23.10 1.31 26.82
C LYS A 704 -23.60 2.04 25.58
N PHE A 705 -22.96 1.79 24.44
CA PHE A 705 -23.38 2.37 23.16
C PHE A 705 -24.75 1.86 22.72
N ALA A 706 -25.01 0.56 22.84
CA ALA A 706 -26.28 -0.04 22.47
C ALA A 706 -27.45 0.49 23.31
N PHE A 707 -27.24 0.69 24.62
CA PHE A 707 -28.21 1.34 25.49
C PHE A 707 -28.49 2.77 25.05
N ALA A 708 -27.46 3.58 24.81
CA ALA A 708 -27.63 4.96 24.33
C ALA A 708 -28.41 5.04 23.00
N VAL A 709 -28.14 4.12 22.07
CA VAL A 709 -28.83 4.01 20.78
C VAL A 709 -30.29 3.56 20.97
N ALA A 710 -30.56 2.57 21.82
CA ALA A 710 -31.92 2.10 22.11
C ALA A 710 -32.74 3.22 22.77
N PHE A 711 -32.15 3.93 23.72
CA PHE A 711 -32.74 5.08 24.41
C PHE A 711 -33.15 6.18 23.43
N ILE A 712 -32.23 6.63 22.58
CA ILE A 712 -32.54 7.68 21.62
C ILE A 712 -33.53 7.19 20.55
N SER A 713 -33.47 5.92 20.14
CA SER A 713 -34.41 5.38 19.15
C SER A 713 -35.86 5.42 19.64
N MET A 714 -36.10 5.14 20.92
CA MET A 714 -37.43 5.26 21.52
C MET A 714 -37.92 6.71 21.51
N SER A 715 -37.02 7.64 21.85
CA SER A 715 -37.31 9.07 21.86
C SER A 715 -37.58 9.62 20.46
N ASP A 716 -36.83 9.16 19.46
CA ASP A 716 -36.95 9.57 18.06
C ASP A 716 -38.33 9.24 17.49
N ILE A 717 -38.91 8.09 17.84
CA ILE A 717 -40.27 7.69 17.40
C ILE A 717 -41.33 8.71 17.86
N ILE A 718 -41.22 9.17 19.10
CA ILE A 718 -42.14 10.18 19.66
C ILE A 718 -42.00 11.49 18.89
N THR A 719 -40.77 11.89 18.55
CA THR A 719 -40.54 13.15 17.83
C THR A 719 -40.87 13.08 16.34
N ARG A 720 -40.73 11.92 15.68
CA ARG A 720 -41.12 11.72 14.27
C ARG A 720 -42.61 11.61 14.06
N TYR A 721 -43.31 11.04 15.06
CA TYR A 721 -44.77 10.95 15.17
C TYR A 721 -45.51 10.36 13.95
N GLY A 722 -44.84 9.57 13.11
CA GLY A 722 -45.43 9.01 11.88
C GLY A 722 -45.70 10.04 10.76
N LEU A 723 -45.33 11.32 10.95
CA LEU A 723 -45.67 12.43 10.06
C LEU A 723 -45.07 12.29 8.65
N GLY A 724 -43.95 11.59 8.50
CA GLY A 724 -43.29 11.40 7.20
C GLY A 724 -44.14 10.61 6.20
N THR A 725 -44.85 9.58 6.67
CA THR A 725 -45.77 8.77 5.84
C THR A 725 -46.97 9.60 5.39
N LEU A 726 -47.53 10.40 6.29
CA LEU A 726 -48.62 11.33 5.98
C LEU A 726 -48.19 12.35 4.92
N VAL A 727 -47.07 13.04 5.15
CA VAL A 727 -46.53 14.04 4.20
C VAL A 727 -46.27 13.42 2.84
N THR A 728 -45.71 12.21 2.78
CA THR A 728 -45.46 11.51 1.52
C THR A 728 -46.77 11.25 0.76
N ARG A 729 -47.84 10.83 1.47
CA ARG A 729 -49.16 10.56 0.90
C ARG A 729 -49.85 11.84 0.39
N GLU A 730 -49.96 12.87 1.24
CA GLU A 730 -50.71 14.09 0.93
C GLU A 730 -50.02 14.94 -0.15
N VAL A 731 -48.69 15.09 -0.08
CA VAL A 731 -47.93 15.86 -1.08
C VAL A 731 -47.86 15.11 -2.42
N ALA A 732 -47.86 13.77 -2.42
CA ALA A 732 -47.96 13.00 -3.65
C ALA A 732 -49.33 13.19 -4.33
N ALA A 733 -50.40 13.33 -3.54
CA ALA A 733 -51.75 13.59 -4.04
C ALA A 733 -51.89 15.02 -4.58
N ASN A 734 -51.36 16.03 -3.88
CA ASN A 734 -51.33 17.41 -4.35
C ASN A 734 -49.96 18.09 -4.11
N ARG A 735 -49.17 18.21 -5.19
CA ARG A 735 -47.82 18.77 -5.14
C ARG A 735 -47.78 20.29 -4.86
N THR A 736 -48.89 21.03 -5.01
CA THR A 736 -48.90 22.48 -4.71
C THR A 736 -48.75 22.77 -3.23
N GLU A 737 -49.21 21.85 -2.36
CA GLU A 737 -49.17 21.99 -0.90
C GLU A 737 -47.81 21.65 -0.28
N THR A 738 -46.79 21.36 -1.10
CA THR A 738 -45.45 20.96 -0.66
C THR A 738 -44.85 21.92 0.38
N ASN A 739 -45.03 23.24 0.20
CA ASN A 739 -44.50 24.24 1.12
C ASN A 739 -45.20 24.21 2.49
N SER A 740 -46.53 24.12 2.48
CA SER A 740 -47.34 24.11 3.69
C SER A 740 -47.04 22.88 4.54
N TYR A 741 -47.04 21.68 3.92
CA TYR A 741 -46.70 20.45 4.63
C TYR A 741 -45.25 20.40 5.14
N LEU A 742 -44.27 20.87 4.36
CA LEU A 742 -42.87 20.87 4.80
C LEU A 742 -42.65 21.82 5.99
N SER A 743 -43.21 23.04 5.94
CA SER A 743 -43.03 24.01 7.02
C SER A 743 -43.70 23.54 8.31
N ASN A 744 -44.94 23.05 8.21
CA ASN A 744 -45.70 22.56 9.37
C ASN A 744 -45.13 21.26 9.95
N VAL A 745 -44.62 20.31 9.14
CA VAL A 745 -43.98 19.11 9.67
C VAL A 745 -42.67 19.43 10.41
N THR A 746 -41.89 20.36 9.87
CA THR A 746 -40.64 20.82 10.51
C THR A 746 -40.93 21.53 11.84
N LEU A 747 -41.94 22.40 11.88
CA LEU A 747 -42.39 23.06 13.11
C LEU A 747 -42.90 22.06 14.16
N LEU A 748 -43.78 21.13 13.77
CA LEU A 748 -44.29 20.09 14.68
C LEU A 748 -43.17 19.25 15.27
N ARG A 749 -42.20 18.81 14.45
CA ARG A 749 -41.06 18.02 14.91
C ARG A 749 -40.15 18.80 15.86
N MET A 750 -39.98 20.09 15.63
CA MET A 750 -39.26 20.97 16.56
C MET A 750 -40.00 21.09 17.89
N TYR A 751 -41.33 21.29 17.89
CA TYR A 751 -42.12 21.33 19.13
C TYR A 751 -42.05 20.00 19.87
N LEU A 752 -42.31 18.89 19.19
CA LEU A 752 -42.23 17.55 19.78
C LEU A 752 -40.84 17.25 20.34
N TRP A 753 -39.78 17.68 19.68
CA TRP A 753 -38.41 17.56 20.18
C TRP A 753 -38.21 18.36 21.47
N VAL A 754 -38.61 19.64 21.51
CA VAL A 754 -38.53 20.48 22.73
C VAL A 754 -39.33 19.87 23.87
N PHE A 755 -40.54 19.35 23.61
CA PHE A 755 -41.36 18.69 24.62
C PHE A 755 -40.81 17.34 25.08
N ALA A 756 -40.05 16.64 24.22
CA ALA A 756 -39.40 15.39 24.58
C ALA A 756 -38.16 15.59 25.48
N LEU A 757 -37.48 16.73 25.43
CA LEU A 757 -36.25 16.97 26.20
C LEU A 757 -36.43 16.85 27.73
N PRO A 758 -37.46 17.45 28.37
CA PRO A 758 -37.71 17.25 29.80
C PRO A 758 -37.99 15.79 30.16
N PHE A 759 -38.69 15.06 29.29
CA PHE A 759 -38.99 13.64 29.48
C PHE A 759 -37.72 12.80 29.41
N ILE A 760 -36.88 13.01 28.38
CA ILE A 760 -35.55 12.41 28.24
C ILE A 760 -34.69 12.70 29.48
N GLY A 761 -34.60 13.97 29.88
CA GLY A 761 -33.81 14.40 31.03
C GLY A 761 -34.27 13.75 32.33
N THR A 762 -35.58 13.64 32.55
CA THR A 762 -36.14 13.00 33.75
C THR A 762 -35.79 11.52 33.80
N ILE A 763 -35.96 10.79 32.69
CA ILE A 763 -35.62 9.36 32.63
C ILE A 763 -34.11 9.15 32.82
N LEU A 764 -33.27 10.00 32.21
CA LEU A 764 -31.82 9.93 32.40
C LEU A 764 -31.42 10.12 33.87
N VAL A 765 -32.00 11.11 34.56
CA VAL A 765 -31.77 11.31 35.99
C VAL A 765 -32.16 10.08 36.80
N LEU A 766 -33.30 9.44 36.47
CA LEU A 766 -33.70 8.19 37.14
C LEU A 766 -32.68 7.05 36.91
N TYR A 767 -32.17 6.88 35.69
CA TYR A 767 -31.14 5.87 35.41
C TYR A 767 -29.79 6.20 36.05
N VAL A 768 -29.41 7.47 36.17
CA VAL A 768 -28.21 7.87 36.91
C VAL A 768 -28.36 7.60 38.42
N MET A 769 -29.56 7.84 38.98
CA MET A 769 -29.81 7.66 40.41
C MET A 769 -29.99 6.19 40.82
N PHE A 770 -30.57 5.35 39.94
CA PHE A 770 -31.01 4.00 40.29
C PHE A 770 -30.42 2.88 39.43
N GLY A 771 -29.78 3.20 38.31
CA GLY A 771 -29.29 2.22 37.32
C GLY A 771 -27.81 2.30 37.01
N ASP A 772 -27.02 2.99 37.85
CA ASP A 772 -25.56 3.15 37.76
C ASP A 772 -25.04 3.59 36.38
N LEU A 773 -25.76 4.53 35.75
CA LEU A 773 -25.44 4.99 34.40
C LEU A 773 -24.16 5.85 34.37
N SER A 774 -23.19 5.45 33.56
CA SER A 774 -21.91 6.14 33.45
C SER A 774 -22.01 7.50 32.72
N PHE A 775 -21.12 8.43 33.08
CA PHE A 775 -21.16 9.82 32.58
C PHE A 775 -20.95 9.94 31.07
N ASP A 776 -20.13 9.07 30.48
CA ASP A 776 -19.91 8.97 29.03
C ASP A 776 -21.19 8.58 28.27
N VAL A 777 -22.05 7.73 28.85
CA VAL A 777 -23.35 7.38 28.27
C VAL A 777 -24.30 8.59 28.30
N VAL A 778 -24.33 9.35 29.40
CA VAL A 778 -25.15 10.57 29.52
C VAL A 778 -24.77 11.59 28.45
N ILE A 779 -23.46 11.85 28.26
CA ILE A 779 -22.97 12.74 27.20
C ILE A 779 -23.35 12.20 25.82
N THR A 780 -23.18 10.90 25.59
CA THR A 780 -23.53 10.23 24.33
C THR A 780 -25.01 10.45 23.99
N ILE A 781 -25.91 10.26 24.95
CA ILE A 781 -27.36 10.49 24.76
C ILE A 781 -27.67 11.98 24.54
N ALA A 782 -26.99 12.89 25.23
CA ALA A 782 -27.15 14.33 25.02
C ALA A 782 -26.76 14.75 23.58
N ILE A 783 -25.61 14.26 23.08
CA ILE A 783 -25.16 14.50 21.70
C ILE A 783 -26.16 13.90 20.69
N PHE A 784 -26.61 12.66 20.92
CA PHE A 784 -27.64 12.05 20.08
C PHE A 784 -28.96 12.82 20.10
N SER A 785 -29.35 13.39 21.24
CA SER A 785 -30.56 14.22 21.36
C SER A 785 -30.49 15.48 20.51
N ILE A 786 -29.32 16.12 20.41
CA ILE A 786 -29.09 17.22 19.46
C ILE A 786 -29.14 16.70 18.01
N GLY A 787 -28.49 15.57 17.74
CA GLY A 787 -28.48 14.94 16.43
C GLY A 787 -29.86 14.50 15.93
N MET A 788 -30.76 14.15 16.85
CA MET A 788 -32.15 13.76 16.59
C MET A 788 -32.94 14.87 15.91
N LEU A 789 -32.74 16.14 16.31
CA LEU A 789 -33.39 17.28 15.67
C LEU A 789 -33.01 17.40 14.18
N LEU A 790 -31.72 17.28 13.87
CA LEU A 790 -31.21 17.33 12.49
C LEU A 790 -31.72 16.15 11.66
N SER A 791 -31.73 14.95 12.26
CA SER A 791 -32.33 13.73 11.70
C SER A 791 -33.81 13.95 11.33
N ASN A 792 -34.58 14.54 12.24
CA ASN A 792 -36.00 14.83 12.05
C ASN A 792 -36.26 15.81 10.91
N PHE A 793 -35.39 16.81 10.73
CA PHE A 793 -35.50 17.71 9.59
C PHE A 793 -35.12 17.02 8.27
N ALA A 794 -34.05 16.24 8.26
CA ALA A 794 -33.63 15.47 7.07
C ALA A 794 -34.70 14.45 6.63
N ASP A 795 -35.39 13.82 7.57
CA ASP A 795 -36.50 12.89 7.30
C ASP A 795 -37.70 13.62 6.66
N GLY A 796 -38.01 14.84 7.10
CA GLY A 796 -39.08 15.65 6.52
C GLY A 796 -38.76 16.03 5.06
N LEU A 797 -37.51 16.43 4.79
CA LEU A 797 -37.03 16.67 3.43
C LEU A 797 -37.10 15.39 2.56
N THR A 798 -36.72 14.26 3.14
CA THR A 798 -36.76 12.95 2.49
C THR A 798 -38.19 12.60 2.05
N ALA A 799 -39.19 12.82 2.90
CA ALA A 799 -40.60 12.61 2.57
C ALA A 799 -41.04 13.42 1.33
N ILE A 800 -40.57 14.66 1.19
CA ILE A 800 -40.86 15.50 0.01
C ILE A 800 -40.24 14.92 -1.27
N PHE A 801 -39.01 14.41 -1.22
CA PHE A 801 -38.39 13.75 -2.37
C PHE A 801 -39.14 12.49 -2.79
N TYR A 802 -39.60 11.68 -1.82
CA TYR A 802 -40.44 10.52 -2.11
C TYR A 802 -41.79 10.93 -2.72
N ALA A 803 -42.44 11.97 -2.19
CA ALA A 803 -43.69 12.51 -2.75
C ALA A 803 -43.55 13.00 -4.20
N HIS A 804 -42.36 13.51 -4.56
CA HIS A 804 -42.04 13.95 -5.92
C HIS A 804 -41.50 12.84 -6.83
N GLU A 805 -41.50 11.58 -6.38
CA GLU A 805 -40.99 10.43 -7.16
C GLU A 805 -39.50 10.57 -7.53
N LYS A 806 -38.71 11.20 -6.64
CA LYS A 806 -37.27 11.48 -6.77
C LYS A 806 -36.46 10.74 -5.70
N ALA A 807 -36.71 9.44 -5.52
CA ALA A 807 -36.13 8.64 -4.44
C ALA A 807 -34.61 8.41 -4.55
N GLU A 808 -34.02 8.65 -5.73
CA GLU A 808 -32.57 8.52 -5.94
C GLU A 808 -31.75 9.52 -5.10
N TYR A 809 -32.29 10.71 -4.80
CA TYR A 809 -31.55 11.72 -4.04
C TYR A 809 -31.47 11.33 -2.56
N PRO A 810 -32.58 11.04 -1.84
CA PRO A 810 -32.48 10.52 -0.47
C PRO A 810 -31.67 9.24 -0.36
N ALA A 811 -31.77 8.32 -1.33
CA ALA A 811 -30.96 7.09 -1.34
C ALA A 811 -29.45 7.40 -1.43
N ALA A 812 -29.04 8.33 -2.30
CA ALA A 812 -27.66 8.76 -2.39
C ALA A 812 -27.18 9.49 -1.14
N ILE A 813 -28.01 10.35 -0.54
CA ILE A 813 -27.65 11.05 0.70
C ILE A 813 -27.58 10.09 1.90
N ALA A 814 -28.44 9.08 1.97
CA ALA A 814 -28.34 8.02 2.98
C ALA A 814 -26.98 7.34 2.89
N SER A 815 -26.49 7.06 1.68
CA SER A 815 -25.15 6.51 1.48
C SER A 815 -24.02 7.45 1.91
N ILE A 816 -24.13 8.75 1.60
CA ILE A 816 -23.17 9.76 2.10
C ILE A 816 -23.21 9.82 3.64
N THR A 817 -24.39 9.77 4.23
CA THR A 817 -24.58 9.80 5.69
C THR A 817 -23.94 8.57 6.34
N THR A 818 -24.18 7.38 5.79
CA THR A 818 -23.53 6.13 6.23
C THR A 818 -22.02 6.22 6.10
N LEU A 819 -21.50 6.72 4.97
CA LEU A 819 -20.06 6.93 4.76
C LEU A 819 -19.45 7.90 5.77
N THR A 820 -20.10 9.04 6.01
CA THR A 820 -19.63 10.03 6.99
C THR A 820 -19.65 9.42 8.39
N ARG A 821 -20.75 8.77 8.78
CA ARG A 821 -20.88 8.13 10.10
C ARG A 821 -19.84 7.03 10.31
N VAL A 822 -19.66 6.13 9.34
CA VAL A 822 -18.71 5.00 9.44
C VAL A 822 -17.27 5.48 9.30
N GLY A 823 -16.98 6.39 8.38
CA GLY A 823 -15.65 6.96 8.20
C GLY A 823 -15.20 7.74 9.43
N VAL A 824 -15.96 8.77 9.81
CA VAL A 824 -15.63 9.56 11.01
C VAL A 824 -15.72 8.69 12.25
N GLY A 825 -16.68 7.76 12.34
CA GLY A 825 -16.84 6.80 13.42
C GLY A 825 -15.62 5.88 13.60
N LEU A 826 -15.06 5.38 12.51
CA LEU A 826 -13.84 4.58 12.57
C LEU A 826 -12.64 5.44 12.97
N LEU A 827 -12.52 6.68 12.46
CA LEU A 827 -11.46 7.60 12.84
C LEU A 827 -11.47 7.92 14.34
N VAL A 828 -12.62 8.29 14.91
CA VAL A 828 -12.73 8.63 16.33
C VAL A 828 -12.49 7.42 17.24
N LEU A 829 -12.86 6.20 16.81
CA LEU A 829 -12.50 4.97 17.51
C LEU A 829 -10.99 4.72 17.48
N LEU A 830 -10.34 4.91 16.32
CA LEU A 830 -8.89 4.78 16.20
C LEU A 830 -8.15 5.82 17.05
N LEU A 831 -8.71 7.02 17.23
CA LEU A 831 -8.18 8.07 18.10
C LEU A 831 -8.50 7.87 19.60
N GLY A 832 -9.24 6.81 19.96
CA GLY A 832 -9.56 6.49 21.36
C GLY A 832 -10.68 7.35 21.97
N TRP A 833 -11.52 8.01 21.18
CA TRP A 833 -12.60 8.87 21.68
C TRP A 833 -13.87 8.09 22.10
N GLY A 834 -13.84 6.76 21.98
CA GLY A 834 -14.88 5.85 22.47
C GLY A 834 -16.29 6.15 21.94
N ILE A 835 -17.30 5.89 22.77
CA ILE A 835 -18.72 6.04 22.42
C ILE A 835 -19.15 7.51 22.23
N ILE A 836 -18.50 8.46 22.92
CA ILE A 836 -18.75 9.90 22.77
C ILE A 836 -18.35 10.35 21.36
N GLY A 837 -17.18 9.89 20.89
CA GLY A 837 -16.73 10.11 19.52
C GLY A 837 -17.74 9.59 18.49
N LEU A 838 -18.31 8.41 18.70
CA LEU A 838 -19.33 7.83 17.82
C LEU A 838 -20.62 8.65 17.77
N ALA A 839 -21.04 9.22 18.90
CA ALA A 839 -22.15 10.16 18.93
C ALA A 839 -21.86 11.43 18.14
N GLY A 840 -20.65 11.99 18.29
CA GLY A 840 -20.18 13.13 17.49
C GLY A 840 -20.15 12.84 15.99
N ALA A 841 -19.68 11.66 15.59
CA ALA A 841 -19.69 11.21 14.20
C ALA A 841 -21.11 11.13 13.62
N SER A 842 -22.06 10.64 14.40
CA SER A 842 -23.47 10.55 14.02
C SER A 842 -24.13 11.94 13.90
N LEU A 843 -23.83 12.85 14.83
CA LEU A 843 -24.28 14.25 14.76
C LEU A 843 -23.78 14.94 13.48
N LEU A 844 -22.49 14.77 13.16
CA LEU A 844 -21.90 15.32 11.94
C LEU A 844 -22.55 14.72 10.68
N ALA A 845 -22.81 13.41 10.66
CA ALA A 845 -23.47 12.75 9.55
C ALA A 845 -24.90 13.30 9.34
N ASN A 846 -25.68 13.49 10.41
CA ASN A 846 -27.02 14.08 10.33
C ASN A 846 -26.99 15.54 9.85
N LEU A 847 -26.01 16.31 10.29
CA LEU A 847 -25.81 17.68 9.84
C LEU A 847 -25.51 17.74 8.32
N VAL A 848 -24.59 16.89 7.85
CA VAL A 848 -24.27 16.78 6.42
C VAL A 848 -25.51 16.37 5.61
N SER A 849 -26.26 15.37 6.07
CA SER A 849 -27.50 14.92 5.43
C SER A 849 -28.50 16.06 5.28
N PHE A 850 -28.79 16.78 6.37
CA PHE A 850 -29.71 17.91 6.38
C PHE A 850 -29.26 19.03 5.43
N MET A 851 -27.99 19.45 5.49
CA MET A 851 -27.47 20.53 4.63
C MET A 851 -27.54 20.16 3.15
N VAL A 852 -27.14 18.94 2.79
CA VAL A 852 -27.11 18.50 1.39
C VAL A 852 -28.53 18.28 0.85
N LEU A 853 -29.43 17.65 1.60
CA LEU A 853 -30.84 17.50 1.20
C LEU A 853 -31.52 18.85 1.03
N SER A 854 -31.28 19.79 1.94
CA SER A 854 -31.82 21.16 1.86
C SER A 854 -31.32 21.86 0.59
N TYR A 855 -30.02 21.79 0.31
CA TYR A 855 -29.43 22.36 -0.90
C TYR A 855 -30.03 21.75 -2.17
N ILE A 856 -30.13 20.41 -2.25
CA ILE A 856 -30.71 19.73 -3.41
C ILE A 856 -32.18 20.11 -3.57
N LEU A 857 -32.95 20.20 -2.47
CA LEU A 857 -34.35 20.62 -2.50
C LEU A 857 -34.49 22.00 -3.14
N MET A 858 -33.69 22.97 -2.68
CA MET A 858 -33.67 24.35 -3.17
C MET A 858 -33.33 24.47 -4.66
N VAL A 859 -32.49 23.57 -5.17
CA VAL A 859 -32.03 23.58 -6.57
C VAL A 859 -32.95 22.76 -7.49
N LYS A 860 -33.57 21.68 -7.00
CA LYS A 860 -34.22 20.66 -7.84
C LYS A 860 -35.74 20.56 -7.67
N ILE A 861 -36.31 21.08 -6.59
CA ILE A 861 -37.76 21.03 -6.34
C ILE A 861 -38.31 22.44 -6.22
N TYR A 862 -38.03 23.14 -5.12
CA TYR A 862 -38.51 24.51 -4.89
C TYR A 862 -37.74 25.17 -3.74
N ARG A 863 -37.92 26.49 -3.57
CA ARG A 863 -37.35 27.23 -2.44
C ARG A 863 -38.37 27.30 -1.30
N PRO A 864 -38.07 26.74 -0.12
CA PRO A 864 -38.97 26.80 1.03
C PRO A 864 -39.26 28.24 1.46
N SER A 865 -40.51 28.50 1.83
CA SER A 865 -40.97 29.73 2.47
C SER A 865 -41.68 29.37 3.77
N PHE A 866 -41.52 30.21 4.79
CA PHE A 866 -42.09 29.93 6.10
C PHE A 866 -43.61 29.99 6.06
N ASP A 867 -44.26 28.92 6.53
CA ASP A 867 -45.71 28.81 6.67
C ASP A 867 -46.04 28.10 7.99
N ASN A 868 -47.05 28.60 8.71
CA ASN A 868 -47.45 28.09 10.01
C ASN A 868 -48.97 28.04 10.10
N ASP A 869 -49.54 26.86 9.92
CA ASP A 869 -50.97 26.58 9.99
C ASP A 869 -51.25 25.61 11.14
N ILE A 870 -51.76 26.16 12.24
CA ILE A 870 -52.08 25.40 13.45
C ILE A 870 -53.24 24.41 13.21
N SER A 871 -54.16 24.71 12.30
CA SER A 871 -55.27 23.80 11.97
C SER A 871 -54.73 22.55 11.29
N LEU A 872 -53.89 22.76 10.27
CA LEU A 872 -53.21 21.67 9.56
C LEU A 872 -52.35 20.84 10.51
N GLN A 873 -51.62 21.48 11.44
CA GLN A 873 -50.81 20.76 12.42
C GLN A 873 -51.63 19.82 13.31
N LYS A 874 -52.81 20.26 13.78
CA LYS A 874 -53.71 19.42 14.60
C LYS A 874 -54.24 18.23 13.82
N GLU A 875 -54.60 18.46 12.55
CA GLU A 875 -55.04 17.40 11.65
C GLU A 875 -53.93 16.38 11.41
N MET A 876 -52.73 16.85 11.07
CA MET A 876 -51.56 15.99 10.85
C MET A 876 -51.23 15.11 12.05
N MET A 877 -51.29 15.67 13.26
CA MET A 877 -51.09 14.93 14.51
C MET A 877 -52.17 13.87 14.72
N ARG A 878 -53.45 14.21 14.51
CA ARG A 878 -54.55 13.26 14.68
C ARG A 878 -54.47 12.10 13.69
N GLU A 879 -54.16 12.37 12.43
CA GLU A 879 -54.05 11.35 11.40
C GLU A 879 -52.81 10.46 11.55
N SER A 880 -51.72 11.01 12.06
CA SER A 880 -50.46 10.27 12.22
C SER A 880 -50.38 9.48 13.53
N LEU A 881 -51.29 9.71 14.49
CA LEU A 881 -51.31 9.04 15.79
C LEU A 881 -51.32 7.49 15.68
N PRO A 882 -52.17 6.85 14.85
CA PRO A 882 -52.16 5.39 14.72
C PRO A 882 -50.84 4.85 14.14
N LEU A 883 -50.21 5.61 13.23
CA LEU A 883 -48.92 5.25 12.64
C LEU A 883 -47.79 5.34 13.67
N MET A 884 -47.80 6.39 14.50
CA MET A 884 -46.88 6.55 15.62
C MET A 884 -47.03 5.39 16.62
N LEU A 885 -48.26 5.05 17.03
CA LEU A 885 -48.52 3.95 17.96
C LEU A 885 -48.05 2.60 17.39
N ASN A 886 -48.28 2.34 16.12
CA ASN A 886 -47.80 1.13 15.45
C ASN A 886 -46.27 1.02 15.49
N HIS A 887 -45.56 2.11 15.17
CA HIS A 887 -44.10 2.14 15.25
C HIS A 887 -43.58 2.01 16.67
N LEU A 888 -44.21 2.68 17.63
CA LEU A 888 -43.84 2.60 19.05
C LEU A 888 -43.98 1.17 19.58
N LEU A 889 -45.11 0.51 19.33
CA LEU A 889 -45.36 -0.86 19.76
C LEU A 889 -44.38 -1.85 19.13
N ALA A 890 -44.09 -1.70 17.83
CA ALA A 890 -43.11 -2.53 17.14
C ALA A 890 -41.69 -2.35 17.72
N THR A 891 -41.29 -1.11 18.02
CA THR A 891 -39.96 -0.86 18.60
C THR A 891 -39.86 -1.35 20.04
N ILE A 892 -40.88 -1.13 20.87
CA ILE A 892 -40.91 -1.68 22.24
C ILE A 892 -40.78 -3.20 22.17
N PHE A 893 -41.52 -3.87 21.30
CA PHE A 893 -41.46 -5.32 21.15
C PHE A 893 -40.04 -5.84 20.87
N PHE A 894 -39.26 -5.15 20.02
CA PHE A 894 -37.90 -5.58 19.63
C PHE A 894 -36.76 -4.99 20.47
N ARG A 895 -37.02 -4.02 21.35
CA ARG A 895 -35.94 -3.26 22.05
C ARG A 895 -36.15 -3.12 23.56
N ILE A 896 -37.27 -3.58 24.12
CA ILE A 896 -37.53 -3.50 25.57
C ILE A 896 -36.51 -4.31 26.38
N ASP A 897 -35.99 -5.38 25.79
CA ASP A 897 -34.92 -6.22 26.31
C ASP A 897 -33.68 -5.42 26.76
N VAL A 898 -33.23 -4.43 25.98
CA VAL A 898 -32.06 -3.60 26.34
C VAL A 898 -32.29 -2.78 27.61
N PHE A 899 -33.50 -2.25 27.80
CA PHE A 899 -33.85 -1.47 28.99
C PHE A 899 -34.02 -2.33 30.24
N ILE A 900 -34.29 -3.64 30.06
CA ILE A 900 -34.35 -4.62 31.15
C ILE A 900 -32.93 -5.09 31.49
N LEU A 901 -32.15 -5.49 30.49
CA LEU A 901 -30.83 -6.10 30.67
C LEU A 901 -29.80 -5.13 31.24
N ALA A 902 -29.77 -3.87 30.78
CA ALA A 902 -28.77 -2.90 31.24
C ALA A 902 -28.72 -2.75 32.77
N PRO A 903 -29.83 -2.44 33.47
CA PRO A 903 -29.82 -2.29 34.93
C PRO A 903 -29.76 -3.61 35.70
N THR A 904 -30.07 -4.76 35.07
CA THR A 904 -30.19 -6.04 35.80
C THR A 904 -28.97 -6.95 35.62
N TRP A 905 -28.33 -6.93 34.44
CA TRP A 905 -27.26 -7.86 34.04
C TRP A 905 -26.00 -7.11 33.55
N GLY A 906 -25.98 -5.78 33.62
CA GLY A 906 -24.84 -4.93 33.30
C GLY A 906 -24.60 -4.71 31.80
N ASP A 907 -23.73 -3.74 31.49
CA ASP A 907 -23.43 -3.32 30.12
C ASP A 907 -22.79 -4.44 29.29
N GLU A 908 -21.93 -5.26 29.87
CA GLU A 908 -21.25 -6.35 29.16
C GLU A 908 -22.24 -7.36 28.54
N SER A 909 -23.24 -7.77 29.32
CA SER A 909 -24.33 -8.65 28.88
C SER A 909 -25.14 -8.01 27.74
N VAL A 910 -25.44 -6.71 27.85
CA VAL A 910 -26.10 -5.94 26.79
C VAL A 910 -25.27 -5.91 25.52
N GLY A 911 -23.94 -5.83 25.64
CA GLY A 911 -22.98 -5.88 24.55
C GLY A 911 -23.03 -7.20 23.79
N TYR A 912 -22.92 -8.33 24.49
CA TYR A 912 -23.05 -9.67 23.88
C TYR A 912 -24.42 -9.87 23.22
N TYR A 913 -25.48 -9.49 23.93
CA TYR A 913 -26.85 -9.62 23.44
C TYR A 913 -27.07 -8.81 22.15
N ASN A 914 -26.64 -7.54 22.13
CA ASN A 914 -26.76 -6.70 20.93
C ASN A 914 -25.85 -7.14 19.79
N ALA A 915 -24.69 -7.72 20.08
CA ALA A 915 -23.81 -8.29 19.04
C ALA A 915 -24.54 -9.41 18.27
N ALA A 916 -25.28 -10.29 18.96
CA ALA A 916 -26.10 -11.33 18.32
C ALA A 916 -27.21 -10.71 17.45
N TYR A 917 -27.88 -9.66 17.95
CA TYR A 917 -28.93 -8.95 17.19
C TYR A 917 -28.42 -8.33 15.89
N LYS A 918 -27.13 -7.97 15.76
CA LYS A 918 -26.60 -7.40 14.51
C LYS A 918 -26.76 -8.33 13.31
N TYR A 919 -26.69 -9.65 13.52
CA TYR A 919 -26.91 -10.63 12.46
C TYR A 919 -28.38 -10.68 12.04
N ILE A 920 -29.30 -10.72 13.01
CA ILE A 920 -30.76 -10.71 12.78
C ILE A 920 -31.18 -9.42 12.06
N ASP A 921 -30.70 -8.29 12.56
CA ASP A 921 -30.86 -6.96 11.98
C ASP A 921 -30.36 -6.95 10.52
N GLY A 922 -29.21 -7.59 10.24
CA GLY A 922 -28.65 -7.74 8.90
C GLY A 922 -29.59 -8.46 7.93
N ILE A 923 -30.22 -9.55 8.36
CA ILE A 923 -31.09 -10.39 7.53
C ILE A 923 -32.47 -9.75 7.30
N ASN A 924 -33.01 -9.05 8.31
CA ASN A 924 -34.34 -8.41 8.26
C ASN A 924 -34.49 -7.34 7.15
N ILE A 925 -33.39 -6.93 6.53
CA ILE A 925 -33.43 -6.01 5.38
C ILE A 925 -34.14 -6.63 4.16
N ILE A 926 -33.97 -7.94 3.94
CA ILE A 926 -34.49 -8.62 2.75
C ILE A 926 -36.02 -8.56 2.71
N PRO A 927 -36.77 -8.99 3.75
CA PRO A 927 -38.23 -8.92 3.73
C PRO A 927 -38.76 -7.48 3.67
N GLN A 928 -38.09 -6.53 4.32
CA GLN A 928 -38.50 -5.12 4.31
C GLN A 928 -38.47 -4.54 2.89
N TYR A 929 -37.37 -4.71 2.16
CA TYR A 929 -37.25 -4.17 0.81
C TYR A 929 -38.02 -4.97 -0.23
N PHE A 930 -38.16 -6.28 -0.04
CA PHE A 930 -39.06 -7.08 -0.88
C PHE A 930 -40.52 -6.57 -0.77
N THR A 931 -40.97 -6.26 0.44
CA THR A 931 -42.30 -5.64 0.66
C THR A 931 -42.40 -4.29 -0.02
N LEU A 932 -41.38 -3.43 0.11
CA LEU A 932 -41.35 -2.11 -0.52
C LEU A 932 -41.36 -2.18 -2.05
N ALA A 933 -40.71 -3.18 -2.66
CA ALA A 933 -40.69 -3.39 -4.10
C ALA A 933 -42.03 -3.89 -4.66
N ILE A 934 -42.77 -4.69 -3.88
CA ILE A 934 -44.03 -5.28 -4.32
C ILE A 934 -45.24 -4.41 -3.95
N PHE A 935 -45.11 -3.55 -2.95
CA PHE A 935 -46.20 -2.68 -2.47
C PHE A 935 -46.89 -1.87 -3.59
N PRO A 936 -46.19 -1.22 -4.55
CA PRO A 936 -46.85 -0.50 -5.64
C PRO A 936 -47.68 -1.41 -6.56
N LEU A 937 -47.21 -2.65 -6.79
CA LEU A 937 -47.93 -3.65 -7.58
C LEU A 937 -49.21 -4.09 -6.88
N MET A 938 -49.14 -4.33 -5.57
CA MET A 938 -50.31 -4.67 -4.76
C MET A 938 -51.30 -3.51 -4.69
N SER A 939 -50.84 -2.27 -4.50
CA SER A 939 -51.70 -1.09 -4.45
C SER A 939 -52.46 -0.88 -5.77
N LYS A 940 -51.82 -1.13 -6.93
CA LYS A 940 -52.49 -1.08 -8.23
C LYS A 940 -53.51 -2.19 -8.41
N PHE A 941 -53.20 -3.42 -8.00
CA PHE A 941 -54.18 -4.52 -8.08
C PHE A 941 -55.35 -4.35 -7.12
N ALA A 942 -55.19 -3.60 -6.04
CA ALA A 942 -56.27 -3.30 -5.10
C ALA A 942 -57.40 -2.47 -5.74
N SER A 943 -57.11 -1.59 -6.70
CA SER A 943 -58.13 -0.85 -7.47
C SER A 943 -58.67 -1.64 -8.66
N ASP A 944 -57.82 -2.47 -9.30
CA ASP A 944 -58.12 -3.02 -10.63
C ASP A 944 -58.68 -4.47 -10.59
N SER A 945 -58.19 -5.36 -9.72
CA SER A 945 -58.72 -6.74 -9.59
C SER A 945 -58.29 -7.47 -8.31
N ARG A 946 -59.28 -7.87 -7.49
CA ARG A 946 -59.07 -8.62 -6.25
C ARG A 946 -58.32 -9.95 -6.43
N ASP A 947 -58.58 -10.66 -7.54
CA ASP A 947 -57.91 -11.95 -7.80
C ASP A 947 -56.42 -11.80 -8.09
N SER A 948 -56.02 -10.73 -8.78
CA SER A 948 -54.60 -10.46 -9.06
C SER A 948 -53.87 -10.03 -7.81
N LEU A 949 -54.53 -9.27 -6.92
CA LEU A 949 -54.01 -8.95 -5.59
C LEU A 949 -53.75 -10.21 -4.75
N ILE A 950 -54.72 -11.13 -4.67
CA ILE A 950 -54.57 -12.38 -3.90
C ILE A 950 -53.45 -13.24 -4.47
N ARG A 951 -53.32 -13.33 -5.80
CA ARG A 951 -52.22 -14.08 -6.44
C ARG A 951 -50.85 -13.47 -6.12
N ALA A 952 -50.72 -12.14 -6.25
CA ALA A 952 -49.48 -11.44 -5.91
C ALA A 952 -49.12 -11.63 -4.43
N TYR A 953 -50.10 -11.50 -3.53
CA TYR A 953 -49.91 -11.73 -2.09
C TYR A 953 -49.44 -13.15 -1.77
N LYS A 954 -50.09 -14.18 -2.33
CA LYS A 954 -49.70 -15.59 -2.13
C LYS A 954 -48.29 -15.87 -2.67
N LEU A 955 -47.93 -15.28 -3.81
CA LEU A 955 -46.59 -15.43 -4.39
C LEU A 955 -45.53 -14.77 -3.50
N SER A 956 -45.76 -13.53 -3.07
CA SER A 956 -44.88 -12.81 -2.15
C SER A 956 -44.65 -13.60 -0.87
N LEU A 957 -45.73 -14.12 -0.26
CA LEU A 957 -45.65 -14.92 0.95
C LEU A 957 -44.86 -16.21 0.73
N ARG A 958 -45.10 -16.93 -0.38
CA ARG A 958 -44.35 -18.16 -0.71
C ARG A 958 -42.85 -17.88 -0.87
N LEU A 959 -42.48 -16.79 -1.56
CA LEU A 959 -41.08 -16.41 -1.76
C LEU A 959 -40.40 -16.06 -0.44
N LEU A 960 -41.07 -15.28 0.41
CA LEU A 960 -40.55 -14.94 1.74
C LEU A 960 -40.40 -16.17 2.64
N ILE A 961 -41.35 -17.11 2.61
CA ILE A 961 -41.27 -18.37 3.38
C ILE A 961 -40.15 -19.27 2.86
N MET A 962 -40.00 -19.40 1.53
CA MET A 962 -38.91 -20.17 0.92
C MET A 962 -37.54 -19.63 1.30
N LEU A 963 -37.42 -18.33 1.58
CA LEU A 963 -36.19 -17.71 2.05
C LEU A 963 -36.02 -17.85 3.57
N ALA A 964 -37.09 -17.63 4.34
CA ALA A 964 -37.03 -17.62 5.81
C ALA A 964 -36.75 -19.00 6.40
N LEU A 965 -37.32 -20.08 5.83
CA LEU A 965 -37.16 -21.44 6.35
C LEU A 965 -35.70 -21.94 6.32
N PRO A 966 -34.95 -21.88 5.20
CA PRO A 966 -33.54 -22.25 5.19
C PRO A 966 -32.68 -21.46 6.17
N ILE A 967 -32.88 -20.13 6.21
CA ILE A 967 -32.13 -19.24 7.13
C ILE A 967 -32.35 -19.65 8.59
N THR A 968 -33.59 -19.98 8.94
CA THR A 968 -33.94 -20.41 10.30
C THR A 968 -33.34 -21.78 10.64
N ILE A 969 -33.35 -22.74 9.70
CA ILE A 969 -32.81 -24.10 9.92
C ILE A 969 -31.28 -24.09 10.03
N GLU A 970 -30.59 -23.30 9.20
CA GLU A 970 -29.14 -23.16 9.24
C GLU A 970 -28.65 -22.58 10.58
N HIS A 971 -29.39 -21.62 11.15
CA HIS A 971 -29.07 -21.03 12.46
C HIS A 971 -29.32 -21.96 13.66
N VAL A 972 -30.00 -23.09 13.48
CA VAL A 972 -30.21 -24.09 14.54
C VAL A 972 -29.11 -25.16 14.57
N HIS A 973 -28.29 -25.25 13.50
CA HIS A 973 -27.23 -26.25 13.35
C HIS A 973 -25.81 -25.69 13.55
N LEU A 974 -25.65 -24.37 13.63
CA LEU A 974 -24.45 -23.65 14.07
C LEU A 974 -24.59 -23.29 15.55
#